data_AF-A0A5C4J2X2-F1
#
_entry.id   AF-A0A5C4J2X2-F1
#
_cell.length_a   1.000
_cell.length_b   1.000
_cell.length_c   1.000
_cell.angle_alpha   90.00
_cell.angle_beta   90.00
_cell.angle_gamma   90.00
#
_symmetry.space_group_name_H-M   'P 1'
#
loop_
_entity.id
_entity.type
_entity.pdbx_description
1 polymer ?
#
loop_
_entity_poly.entity_id
_entity_poly.type
_entity_poly.pdbx_seq_one_letter_code
_entity_poly.pdbx_strand_id
1 'polypeptide(L)'
;MWFLLFVLLDLHCRMAIFGRRHFERRRRQLTRSLLSCFADGQRLLGRKIEIGVRRHGGRIRPRCGALSTGAAMMPWQTSPNGAEPGGSGADGFGAPAAAPAEASGRPGPPPAPVISKPKGGGAIRDIGETFAANPANGTGTLTVPVPVSPGRRGFAPSMALVYDSGTGGGVFGLGWNLDVPAITRRTDRGVPRYRDAGPPADEDTFQLLGGDDLVPVGGTRRESRAGRRYAVRRYRPRNDSAFSRIERWTTETTERDGTSGTGGDVHWRVTSRDNVTTFYGGTARERIADPSDPSRVFTWLACVSVDGHGNAIRYEYKAEDAAGVDMTAPHEHGRDPAARTAARHLKRVRYGNVKPLSFDDAATSLDEAPPTAWMFELLLDYGEHSDGGAEERPWTCRSDPFSSYRSGFEIRTYRLCRRILLLHHFPDEPGTGADCLVQSLDLAYTVQRPSGLAALASVTQRGFRRADDGSRVSRAMPPVEFTYAPAEFGHEVRRLDDASAENLPAGLTSPAYRFTDLDGEGLPGILTEQAGALFYKANLASGRFGPMRAVGTRPVPSGLTGGRRELLDLDGDGSLDLVALDGPSSSPHPPPFNGRAPLDGSIAGFSERADGTWTEWRPFGSRPVLDWQDARTRLVDLSGDGLADVLVLGDDDLTWYRSLGEDGFGEAARTTPPPGPCLLYPS
;
A
#
# COMPACT_ATOMS: atom_id res chain seq x y z
N MET A 1 -15.38 -41.16 -15.18
CA MET A 1 -16.72 -41.39 -15.77
C MET A 1 -17.78 -41.92 -14.80
N TRP A 2 -17.44 -42.27 -13.55
CA TRP A 2 -18.41 -42.62 -12.49
C TRP A 2 -18.72 -41.48 -11.51
N PHE A 3 -18.00 -40.35 -11.58
CA PHE A 3 -18.24 -39.17 -10.73
C PHE A 3 -19.33 -38.23 -11.27
N LEU A 4 -19.65 -38.28 -12.57
CA LEU A 4 -20.72 -37.48 -13.18
C LEU A 4 -22.13 -38.05 -12.87
N LEU A 5 -22.23 -39.33 -12.51
CA LEU A 5 -23.51 -39.99 -12.21
C LEU A 5 -23.99 -39.70 -10.78
N PHE A 6 -23.09 -39.35 -9.86
CA PHE A 6 -23.43 -39.06 -8.46
C PHE A 6 -23.91 -37.60 -8.25
N VAL A 7 -23.37 -36.65 -9.04
CA VAL A 7 -23.77 -35.24 -8.98
C VAL A 7 -25.11 -34.97 -9.69
N LEU A 8 -25.49 -35.82 -10.66
CA LEU A 8 -26.80 -35.74 -11.33
C LEU A 8 -27.94 -36.45 -10.57
N LEU A 9 -27.63 -37.40 -9.67
CA LEU A 9 -28.63 -38.06 -8.82
C LEU A 9 -29.00 -37.26 -7.56
N ASP A 10 -28.08 -36.46 -7.01
CA ASP A 10 -28.37 -35.63 -5.82
C ASP A 10 -29.15 -34.35 -6.17
N LEU A 11 -29.04 -33.88 -7.42
CA LEU A 11 -29.84 -32.74 -7.92
C LEU A 11 -31.27 -33.12 -8.32
N HIS A 12 -31.56 -34.41 -8.53
CA HIS A 12 -32.89 -34.92 -8.87
C HIS A 12 -33.74 -35.36 -7.65
N CYS A 13 -33.14 -35.50 -6.47
CA CYS A 13 -33.85 -35.95 -5.26
C CYS A 13 -34.34 -34.82 -4.31
N ARG A 14 -34.15 -33.53 -4.65
CA ARG A 14 -34.68 -32.41 -3.85
C ARG A 14 -35.68 -31.50 -4.57
N MET A 15 -36.09 -31.83 -5.81
CA MET A 15 -37.13 -31.08 -6.56
C MET A 15 -38.45 -31.83 -6.78
N ALA A 16 -38.71 -32.90 -6.04
CA ALA A 16 -40.03 -33.52 -5.98
C ALA A 16 -40.50 -33.57 -4.53
N ILE A 17 -41.52 -32.75 -4.22
CA ILE A 17 -42.48 -32.78 -3.08
C ILE A 17 -42.73 -31.32 -2.61
N PHE A 18 -43.55 -30.57 -3.36
CA PHE A 18 -44.71 -29.79 -2.89
C PHE A 18 -45.29 -28.88 -4.00
N GLY A 19 -46.40 -29.36 -4.58
CA GLY A 19 -47.56 -28.64 -5.10
C GLY A 19 -47.44 -27.25 -5.75
N ARG A 20 -47.57 -27.21 -7.08
CA ARG A 20 -48.18 -26.08 -7.80
C ARG A 20 -49.68 -26.02 -7.50
N ARG A 21 -50.15 -24.98 -6.81
CA ARG A 21 -51.47 -24.29 -6.94
C ARG A 21 -51.64 -23.31 -5.78
N HIS A 22 -51.08 -22.10 -5.88
CA HIS A 22 -51.50 -20.87 -5.17
C HIS A 22 -50.46 -19.74 -5.33
N PHE A 23 -50.16 -19.23 -6.53
CA PHE A 23 -49.31 -18.02 -6.60
C PHE A 23 -49.53 -17.06 -7.79
N GLU A 24 -50.58 -17.23 -8.60
CA GLU A 24 -50.84 -16.32 -9.74
C GLU A 24 -52.05 -15.37 -9.57
N ARG A 25 -52.71 -15.36 -8.40
CA ARG A 25 -53.79 -14.41 -8.08
C ARG A 25 -53.44 -13.27 -7.12
N ARG A 26 -52.19 -13.18 -6.61
CA ARG A 26 -51.72 -12.09 -5.72
C ARG A 26 -50.70 -11.12 -6.34
N ARG A 27 -50.40 -11.24 -7.65
CA ARG A 27 -49.42 -10.36 -8.32
C ARG A 27 -50.04 -9.16 -9.06
N ARG A 28 -51.38 -9.05 -9.12
CA ARG A 28 -52.09 -7.93 -9.77
C ARG A 28 -52.80 -6.97 -8.79
N GLN A 29 -52.64 -7.17 -7.48
CA GLN A 29 -53.29 -6.34 -6.45
C GLN A 29 -52.30 -5.60 -5.51
N LEU A 30 -51.00 -5.81 -5.67
CA LEU A 30 -49.95 -5.10 -4.92
C LEU A 30 -49.28 -3.97 -5.71
N THR A 31 -49.61 -3.81 -6.99
CA THR A 31 -49.12 -2.73 -7.86
C THR A 31 -49.99 -1.47 -7.84
N ARG A 32 -50.95 -1.36 -6.92
CA ARG A 32 -51.86 -0.20 -6.81
C ARG A 32 -52.03 0.39 -5.40
N SER A 33 -51.23 -0.02 -4.41
CA SER A 33 -51.31 0.51 -3.04
C SER A 33 -49.98 1.02 -2.46
N LEU A 34 -48.95 1.20 -3.30
CA LEU A 34 -47.64 1.76 -2.88
C LEU A 34 -47.27 3.05 -3.62
N LEU A 35 -48.25 3.70 -4.27
CA LEU A 35 -48.04 4.92 -5.07
C LEU A 35 -48.91 6.12 -4.63
N SER A 36 -49.40 6.15 -3.38
CA SER A 36 -50.14 7.31 -2.86
C SER A 36 -49.75 7.79 -1.45
N CYS A 37 -48.59 7.40 -0.91
CA CYS A 37 -48.09 7.94 0.38
C CYS A 37 -46.67 8.53 0.33
N PHE A 38 -46.12 8.81 -0.85
CA PHE A 38 -44.90 9.62 -0.99
C PHE A 38 -45.18 10.83 -1.87
N ALA A 39 -46.05 11.68 -1.37
CA ALA A 39 -46.15 13.07 -1.77
C ALA A 39 -45.97 13.91 -0.50
N ASP A 40 -44.73 13.97 -0.01
CA ASP A 40 -44.22 15.13 0.70
C ASP A 40 -42.69 15.15 0.54
N GLY A 41 -42.21 16.29 0.05
CA GLY A 41 -40.91 16.41 -0.58
C GLY A 41 -39.76 16.52 0.42
N GLN A 42 -38.77 15.64 0.27
CA GLN A 42 -37.36 16.00 0.38
C GLN A 42 -36.57 15.24 -0.69
N ARG A 43 -36.02 15.96 -1.66
CA ARG A 43 -35.00 15.43 -2.57
C ARG A 43 -33.74 15.12 -1.74
N LEU A 44 -33.55 13.85 -1.38
CA LEU A 44 -32.27 13.35 -0.89
C LEU A 44 -31.30 13.27 -2.08
N LEU A 45 -30.41 14.24 -2.16
CA LEU A 45 -29.25 14.24 -3.05
C LEU A 45 -28.18 13.30 -2.45
N GLY A 46 -28.33 12.00 -2.66
CA GLY A 46 -27.22 11.05 -2.51
C GLY A 46 -26.33 11.12 -3.74
N ARG A 47 -25.01 11.21 -3.56
CA ARG A 47 -24.03 11.08 -4.65
C ARG A 47 -23.51 9.65 -4.68
N LYS A 48 -23.55 9.04 -5.86
CA LYS A 48 -22.97 7.73 -6.13
C LYS A 48 -21.68 7.91 -6.92
N ILE A 49 -20.55 7.46 -6.37
CA ILE A 49 -19.26 7.50 -7.05
C ILE A 49 -18.95 6.08 -7.58
N GLU A 50 -18.81 5.95 -8.90
CA GLU A 50 -18.41 4.69 -9.55
C GLU A 50 -16.89 4.65 -9.65
N ILE A 51 -16.26 3.69 -8.97
CA ILE A 51 -14.82 3.45 -9.01
C ILE A 51 -14.57 2.31 -10.00
N GLY A 52 -14.11 2.67 -11.20
CA GLY A 52 -13.79 1.71 -12.25
C GLY A 52 -13.22 2.37 -13.50
N VAL A 53 -12.24 1.73 -14.13
CA VAL A 53 -11.69 2.15 -15.43
C VAL A 53 -12.65 1.69 -16.53
N ARG A 54 -13.38 2.62 -17.16
CA ARG A 54 -14.06 2.32 -18.43
C ARG A 54 -13.02 2.33 -19.56
N ARG A 55 -12.79 1.19 -20.21
CA ARG A 55 -11.97 1.11 -21.43
C ARG A 55 -12.66 1.90 -22.56
N HIS A 56 -12.14 3.08 -22.89
CA HIS A 56 -12.47 3.75 -24.15
C HIS A 56 -11.43 3.42 -25.22
N GLY A 57 -11.88 2.78 -26.29
CA GLY A 57 -11.07 2.50 -27.48
C GLY A 57 -10.86 3.79 -28.28
N GLY A 58 -9.70 4.43 -28.11
CA GLY A 58 -9.28 5.58 -28.91
C GLY A 58 -7.76 5.57 -29.10
N ARG A 59 -7.32 5.62 -30.35
CA ARG A 59 -5.90 5.72 -30.73
C ARG A 59 -5.33 7.05 -30.23
N ILE A 60 -4.27 7.01 -29.42
CA ILE A 60 -3.44 8.18 -29.09
C ILE A 60 -2.05 7.95 -29.68
N ARG A 61 -1.60 8.86 -30.54
CA ARG A 61 -0.21 8.93 -31.01
C ARG A 61 0.59 9.78 -30.02
N PRO A 62 1.83 9.40 -29.62
CA PRO A 62 2.61 10.22 -28.72
C PRO A 62 3.23 11.40 -29.48
N ARG A 63 3.10 12.59 -28.93
CA ARG A 63 3.95 13.74 -29.25
C ARG A 63 4.89 13.97 -28.08
N CYS A 64 6.17 13.85 -28.35
CA CYS A 64 7.25 14.09 -27.39
C CYS A 64 7.31 15.59 -27.05
N GLY A 65 7.31 15.91 -25.76
CA GLY A 65 7.51 17.25 -25.23
C GLY A 65 7.99 17.14 -23.79
N ALA A 66 9.26 17.40 -23.57
CA ALA A 66 9.89 17.43 -22.24
C ALA A 66 9.20 18.49 -21.37
N LEU A 67 8.87 18.18 -20.11
CA LEU A 67 8.65 19.16 -19.03
C LEU A 67 8.59 18.49 -17.64
N SER A 68 9.28 19.17 -16.71
CA SER A 68 9.44 19.07 -15.25
C SER A 68 8.54 18.15 -14.42
N THR A 69 9.19 17.38 -13.54
CA THR A 69 8.66 16.58 -12.44
C THR A 69 7.91 17.42 -11.40
N GLY A 70 6.62 17.12 -11.20
CA GLY A 70 5.79 17.67 -10.13
C GLY A 70 5.83 16.78 -8.87
N ALA A 71 6.24 17.35 -7.74
CA ALA A 71 6.34 16.68 -6.45
C ALA A 71 4.95 16.41 -5.83
N ALA A 72 4.79 15.25 -5.19
CA ALA A 72 3.67 14.95 -4.32
C ALA A 72 3.71 15.87 -3.08
N MET A 73 2.66 16.66 -2.88
CA MET A 73 2.49 17.56 -1.75
C MET A 73 1.97 16.76 -0.54
N MET A 74 2.71 16.81 0.58
CA MET A 74 2.35 16.12 1.83
C MET A 74 1.20 16.85 2.55
N PRO A 75 0.08 16.18 2.90
CA PRO A 75 -1.17 16.82 3.38
C PRO A 75 -1.14 17.37 4.82
N TRP A 76 -0.03 17.29 5.54
CA TRP A 76 0.13 17.93 6.87
C TRP A 76 0.72 19.35 6.79
N GLN A 77 0.94 19.88 5.58
CA GLN A 77 1.51 21.21 5.37
C GLN A 77 0.49 22.34 5.14
N THR A 78 -0.81 22.12 5.31
CA THR A 78 -1.80 23.19 5.15
C THR A 78 -2.20 23.81 6.48
N SER A 79 -1.58 24.96 6.80
CA SER A 79 -2.30 26.02 7.52
C SER A 79 -3.09 26.85 6.49
N PRO A 80 -4.40 27.12 6.69
CA PRO A 80 -5.18 27.92 5.75
C PRO A 80 -5.00 29.41 6.08
N ASN A 81 -4.20 30.12 5.29
CA ASN A 81 -4.29 31.57 5.21
C ASN A 81 -4.10 31.97 3.74
N GLY A 82 -5.20 32.32 3.09
CA GLY A 82 -5.19 32.78 1.70
C GLY A 82 -6.54 32.62 1.00
N ALA A 83 -7.61 33.14 1.59
CA ALA A 83 -8.85 33.40 0.87
C ALA A 83 -9.05 34.91 0.82
N GLU A 84 -8.73 35.53 -0.32
CA GLU A 84 -9.29 36.83 -0.68
C GLU A 84 -10.38 36.65 -1.76
N PRO A 85 -11.47 37.44 -1.72
CA PRO A 85 -12.62 37.27 -2.59
C PRO A 85 -12.39 37.93 -3.95
N GLY A 86 -12.92 37.31 -5.00
CA GLY A 86 -12.91 37.86 -6.36
C GLY A 86 -13.70 39.17 -6.47
N GLY A 87 -13.07 40.17 -7.09
CA GLY A 87 -13.67 41.42 -7.54
C GLY A 87 -13.67 41.50 -9.07
N SER A 88 -14.84 41.77 -9.63
CA SER A 88 -15.12 42.01 -11.05
C SER A 88 -14.56 43.35 -11.56
N GLY A 89 -14.16 43.44 -12.84
CA GLY A 89 -14.26 44.67 -13.62
C GLY A 89 -13.15 44.97 -14.64
N ALA A 90 -13.52 44.85 -15.92
CA ALA A 90 -13.20 45.65 -17.11
C ALA A 90 -12.05 46.69 -17.14
N ASP A 91 -11.27 46.59 -18.24
CA ASP A 91 -10.61 47.60 -19.10
C ASP A 91 -10.34 49.04 -18.61
N GLY A 92 -9.07 49.48 -18.78
CA GLY A 92 -8.71 50.91 -18.81
C GLY A 92 -7.21 51.18 -18.86
N PHE A 93 -6.71 51.66 -20.00
CA PHE A 93 -5.31 52.03 -20.27
C PHE A 93 -4.84 53.29 -19.52
N GLY A 94 -3.61 53.24 -18.96
CA GLY A 94 -2.59 54.30 -19.07
C GLY A 94 -2.62 55.53 -18.14
N ALA A 95 -1.70 55.57 -17.16
CA ALA A 95 -1.01 56.78 -16.70
C ALA A 95 0.36 56.41 -16.07
N PRO A 96 1.41 57.25 -16.20
CA PRO A 96 2.79 56.84 -15.95
C PRO A 96 3.15 56.81 -14.47
N ALA A 97 4.12 55.95 -14.14
CA ALA A 97 4.63 55.66 -12.81
C ALA A 97 5.07 56.93 -12.04
N ALA A 98 4.35 57.23 -10.95
CA ALA A 98 4.91 57.99 -9.85
C ALA A 98 5.75 57.04 -9.00
N ALA A 99 6.99 57.46 -8.69
CA ALA A 99 7.89 56.74 -7.80
C ALA A 99 7.18 56.33 -6.50
N PRO A 100 7.42 55.13 -5.95
CA PRO A 100 6.80 54.74 -4.71
C PRO A 100 7.28 55.70 -3.61
N ALA A 101 6.36 56.47 -3.05
CA ALA A 101 6.58 57.09 -1.75
C ALA A 101 6.87 55.94 -0.78
N GLU A 102 8.01 55.99 -0.11
CA GLU A 102 8.33 55.11 1.01
C GLU A 102 7.25 55.27 2.08
N ALA A 103 6.22 54.44 2.00
CA ALA A 103 5.31 54.22 3.09
C ALA A 103 6.12 53.50 4.17
N SER A 104 6.56 54.26 5.16
CA SER A 104 7.03 53.78 6.46
C SER A 104 5.89 53.10 7.21
N GLY A 105 5.36 52.01 6.65
CA GLY A 105 4.34 51.18 7.25
C GLY A 105 4.96 50.28 8.30
N ARG A 106 5.17 50.81 9.52
CA ARG A 106 5.19 49.91 10.69
C ARG A 106 3.88 49.12 10.64
N PRO A 107 3.90 47.78 10.65
CA PRO A 107 2.66 47.03 10.75
C PRO A 107 1.92 47.49 12.01
N GLY A 108 0.69 47.95 11.82
CA GLY A 108 -0.17 48.32 12.94
C GLY A 108 -0.33 47.14 13.91
N PRO A 109 -0.71 47.40 15.17
CA PRO A 109 -0.95 46.33 16.13
C PRO A 109 -1.97 45.34 15.55
N PRO A 110 -1.77 44.03 15.76
CA PRO A 110 -2.70 43.03 15.27
C PRO A 110 -4.11 43.33 15.81
N PRO A 111 -5.15 43.15 14.97
CA PRO A 111 -6.52 43.42 15.39
C PRO A 111 -6.88 42.60 16.63
N ALA A 112 -7.54 43.23 17.60
CA ALA A 112 -8.02 42.55 18.79
C ALA A 112 -9.05 41.48 18.41
N PRO A 113 -9.05 40.30 19.06
CA PRO A 113 -10.01 39.25 18.77
C PRO A 113 -11.43 39.73 19.08
N VAL A 114 -12.33 39.63 18.11
CA VAL A 114 -13.74 39.99 18.24
C VAL A 114 -14.57 38.73 18.48
N ILE A 115 -15.28 38.69 19.61
CA ILE A 115 -16.24 37.61 19.89
C ILE A 115 -17.53 37.93 19.13
N SER A 116 -17.89 37.07 18.19
CA SER A 116 -19.14 37.19 17.44
C SER A 116 -19.83 35.84 17.33
N LYS A 117 -21.16 35.84 17.28
CA LYS A 117 -21.92 34.63 17.00
C LYS A 117 -21.66 34.21 15.55
N PRO A 118 -21.59 32.90 15.25
CA PRO A 118 -21.57 32.44 13.88
C PRO A 118 -22.75 33.03 13.11
N LYS A 119 -22.51 33.62 11.95
CA LYS A 119 -23.59 34.02 11.06
C LYS A 119 -24.28 32.75 10.57
N GLY A 120 -25.61 32.69 10.70
CA GLY A 120 -26.38 31.54 10.26
C GLY A 120 -26.12 31.22 8.78
N GLY A 121 -25.97 29.93 8.46
CA GLY A 121 -25.83 29.44 7.10
C GLY A 121 -27.15 28.89 6.54
N GLY A 122 -27.31 28.91 5.22
CA GLY A 122 -28.42 28.27 4.50
C GLY A 122 -27.97 27.31 3.38
N ALA A 123 -26.67 27.19 3.14
CA ALA A 123 -26.11 26.28 2.16
C ALA A 123 -25.84 24.92 2.79
N ILE A 124 -26.42 23.86 2.22
CA ILE A 124 -26.04 22.48 2.52
C ILE A 124 -24.72 22.22 1.78
N ARG A 125 -23.66 21.91 2.52
CA ARG A 125 -22.36 21.51 1.98
C ARG A 125 -22.19 20.00 2.11
N ASP A 126 -21.38 19.43 1.23
CA ASP A 126 -20.94 18.04 1.29
C ASP A 126 -19.97 17.83 2.48
N ILE A 127 -19.46 16.60 2.62
CA ILE A 127 -18.52 16.27 3.71
C ILE A 127 -17.07 16.61 3.32
N GLY A 128 -16.86 17.34 2.22
CA GLY A 128 -15.55 17.74 1.72
C GLY A 128 -14.82 16.63 0.95
N GLU A 129 -15.54 15.64 0.42
CA GLU A 129 -14.94 14.59 -0.40
C GLU A 129 -14.38 15.15 -1.72
N THR A 130 -13.18 14.71 -2.11
CA THR A 130 -12.52 15.17 -3.34
C THR A 130 -12.01 14.00 -4.16
N PHE A 131 -12.18 14.08 -5.49
CA PHE A 131 -11.68 13.09 -6.45
C PHE A 131 -10.62 13.74 -7.33
N ALA A 132 -9.51 13.02 -7.54
CA ALA A 132 -8.45 13.41 -8.44
C ALA A 132 -7.96 12.19 -9.23
N ALA A 133 -7.52 12.42 -10.46
CA ALA A 133 -6.72 11.44 -11.20
C ALA A 133 -5.26 11.87 -11.11
N ASN A 134 -4.38 10.95 -10.77
CA ASN A 134 -2.95 11.22 -10.78
C ASN A 134 -2.45 11.15 -12.24
N PRO A 135 -1.99 12.28 -12.83
CA PRO A 135 -1.63 12.34 -14.23
C PRO A 135 -0.37 11.53 -14.59
N ALA A 136 0.47 11.21 -13.60
CA ALA A 136 1.75 10.54 -13.84
C ALA A 136 1.61 9.01 -13.92
N ASN A 137 0.78 8.41 -13.08
CA ASN A 137 0.60 6.95 -13.00
C ASN A 137 -0.81 6.48 -13.42
N GLY A 138 -1.73 7.41 -13.69
CA GLY A 138 -3.10 7.08 -14.10
C GLY A 138 -4.00 6.54 -12.98
N THR A 139 -3.58 6.55 -11.71
CA THR A 139 -4.41 6.08 -10.60
C THR A 139 -5.52 7.07 -10.27
N GLY A 140 -6.67 6.54 -9.83
CA GLY A 140 -7.76 7.33 -9.27
C GLY A 140 -7.59 7.46 -7.77
N THR A 141 -7.58 8.70 -7.28
CA THR A 141 -7.51 9.03 -5.86
C THR A 141 -8.80 9.67 -5.38
N LEU A 142 -9.30 9.23 -4.23
CA LEU A 142 -10.46 9.86 -3.59
C LEU A 142 -10.15 10.08 -2.11
N THR A 143 -10.45 11.28 -1.60
CA THR A 143 -10.15 11.65 -0.22
C THR A 143 -11.42 12.02 0.53
N VAL A 144 -11.62 11.45 1.72
CA VAL A 144 -12.69 11.79 2.68
C VAL A 144 -12.06 12.28 3.98
N PRO A 145 -12.23 13.55 4.36
CA PRO A 145 -11.60 14.09 5.56
C PRO A 145 -12.16 13.47 6.84
N VAL A 146 -11.29 13.19 7.81
CA VAL A 146 -11.72 12.82 9.16
C VAL A 146 -12.18 14.09 9.88
N PRO A 147 -13.35 14.10 10.53
CA PRO A 147 -13.79 15.27 11.27
C PRO A 147 -12.89 15.51 12.50
N VAL A 148 -12.27 16.69 12.57
CA VAL A 148 -11.37 17.09 13.66
C VAL A 148 -11.78 18.47 14.17
N SER A 149 -11.84 18.65 15.49
CA SER A 149 -12.00 19.99 16.07
C SER A 149 -10.67 20.74 16.05
N PRO A 150 -10.63 22.03 15.70
CA PRO A 150 -9.38 22.80 15.70
C PRO A 150 -8.73 22.83 17.07
N GLY A 151 -7.42 22.58 17.11
CA GLY A 151 -6.60 22.78 18.30
C GLY A 151 -6.18 24.24 18.47
N ARG A 152 -5.50 24.55 19.57
CA ARG A 152 -4.91 25.88 19.79
C ARG A 152 -3.94 26.21 18.65
N ARG A 153 -4.07 27.41 18.08
CA ARG A 153 -3.29 27.86 16.91
C ARG A 153 -3.40 26.92 15.70
N GLY A 154 -4.48 26.13 15.60
CA GLY A 154 -4.67 25.17 14.51
C GLY A 154 -3.89 23.86 14.67
N PHE A 155 -3.18 23.64 15.79
CA PHE A 155 -2.42 22.40 16.00
C PHE A 155 -3.35 21.24 16.37
N ALA A 156 -3.81 20.52 15.36
CA ALA A 156 -4.66 19.35 15.42
C ALA A 156 -4.17 18.32 14.38
N PRO A 157 -4.51 17.03 14.53
CA PRO A 157 -4.14 16.04 13.52
C PRO A 157 -4.81 16.35 12.18
N SER A 158 -4.05 16.27 11.08
CA SER A 158 -4.56 16.31 9.72
C SER A 158 -4.66 14.86 9.21
N MET A 159 -5.88 14.32 9.16
CA MET A 159 -6.13 12.93 8.76
C MET A 159 -7.29 12.85 7.78
N ALA A 160 -7.14 12.00 6.76
CA ALA A 160 -8.19 11.71 5.79
C ALA A 160 -8.13 10.25 5.38
N LEU A 161 -9.30 9.67 5.08
CA LEU A 161 -9.38 8.41 4.39
C LEU A 161 -9.05 8.64 2.92
N VAL A 162 -8.03 7.96 2.41
CA VAL A 162 -7.54 8.10 1.05
C VAL A 162 -7.73 6.76 0.34
N TYR A 163 -8.46 6.79 -0.77
CA TYR A 163 -8.54 5.72 -1.73
C TYR A 163 -7.47 5.90 -2.80
N ASP A 164 -6.76 4.83 -3.14
CA ASP A 164 -5.92 4.76 -4.35
C ASP A 164 -6.19 3.42 -5.06
N SER A 165 -6.49 3.50 -6.36
CA SER A 165 -6.85 2.32 -7.18
C SER A 165 -5.73 1.28 -7.34
N GLY A 166 -4.48 1.66 -7.11
CA GLY A 166 -3.32 0.76 -7.11
C GLY A 166 -3.02 0.12 -5.77
N THR A 167 -3.74 0.47 -4.70
CA THR A 167 -3.48 -0.05 -3.36
C THR A 167 -4.35 -1.27 -3.04
N GLY A 168 -3.77 -2.24 -2.32
CA GLY A 168 -4.43 -3.47 -1.90
C GLY A 168 -5.39 -3.30 -0.72
N GLY A 169 -5.68 -4.41 -0.04
CA GLY A 169 -6.54 -4.42 1.15
C GLY A 169 -5.86 -3.78 2.37
N GLY A 170 -6.63 -3.04 3.16
CA GLY A 170 -6.19 -2.47 4.44
C GLY A 170 -7.27 -2.54 5.52
N VAL A 171 -7.03 -1.89 6.66
CA VAL A 171 -7.97 -1.80 7.79
C VAL A 171 -9.23 -0.96 7.48
N PHE A 172 -9.27 -0.30 6.32
CA PHE A 172 -10.43 0.45 5.81
C PHE A 172 -11.02 -0.18 4.54
N GLY A 173 -10.70 -1.45 4.26
CA GLY A 173 -11.16 -2.17 3.06
C GLY A 173 -10.24 -2.00 1.86
N LEU A 174 -10.68 -2.52 0.71
CA LEU A 174 -9.90 -2.51 -0.54
C LEU A 174 -9.61 -1.08 -1.02
N GLY A 175 -8.32 -0.77 -1.19
CA GLY A 175 -7.81 0.49 -1.74
C GLY A 175 -7.86 1.69 -0.81
N TRP A 176 -8.43 1.56 0.39
CA TRP A 176 -8.58 2.65 1.35
C TRP A 176 -7.56 2.57 2.48
N ASN A 177 -6.93 3.69 2.78
CA ASN A 177 -6.02 3.86 3.91
C ASN A 177 -6.32 5.14 4.69
N LEU A 178 -5.71 5.25 5.87
CA LEU A 178 -5.67 6.47 6.66
C LEU A 178 -4.21 6.92 6.73
N ASP A 179 -3.94 8.18 6.41
CA ASP A 179 -2.58 8.73 6.42
C ASP A 179 -2.08 8.91 7.86
N VAL A 180 -1.36 7.90 8.37
CA VAL A 180 -0.73 7.92 9.69
C VAL A 180 0.79 8.01 9.52
N PRO A 181 1.47 9.04 10.07
CA PRO A 181 2.91 9.16 9.95
C PRO A 181 3.66 7.94 10.51
N ALA A 182 4.56 7.39 9.69
CA ALA A 182 5.42 6.27 10.04
C ALA A 182 6.73 6.29 9.24
N ILE A 183 7.77 5.67 9.80
CA ILE A 183 9.00 5.32 9.08
C ILE A 183 9.04 3.81 8.89
N THR A 184 9.15 3.35 7.65
CA THR A 184 9.03 1.95 7.27
C THR A 184 10.23 1.54 6.42
N ARG A 185 10.66 0.28 6.51
CA ARG A 185 11.68 -0.26 5.61
C ARG A 185 11.10 -0.43 4.20
N ARG A 186 11.90 -0.09 3.20
CA ARG A 186 11.59 -0.27 1.78
C ARG A 186 11.50 -1.76 1.44
N THR A 187 10.55 -2.16 0.58
CA THR A 187 10.30 -3.59 0.25
C THR A 187 10.07 -3.92 -1.24
N ASP A 188 10.08 -2.90 -2.10
CA ASP A 188 9.90 -3.02 -3.56
C ASP A 188 11.18 -3.47 -4.29
N ARG A 189 12.33 -3.54 -3.60
CA ARG A 189 13.61 -4.06 -4.12
C ARG A 189 14.17 -5.19 -3.25
N GLY A 190 13.27 -6.00 -2.72
CA GLY A 190 13.61 -7.13 -1.85
C GLY A 190 13.11 -6.97 -0.43
N VAL A 191 13.06 -8.11 0.27
CA VAL A 191 12.68 -8.17 1.69
C VAL A 191 13.80 -7.61 2.58
N PRO A 192 13.46 -6.91 3.68
CA PRO A 192 14.46 -6.37 4.59
C PRO A 192 15.30 -7.45 5.26
N ARG A 193 16.61 -7.20 5.38
CA ARG A 193 17.59 -8.13 5.98
C ARG A 193 17.84 -7.85 7.45
N TYR A 194 17.47 -6.67 7.96
CA TYR A 194 17.64 -6.25 9.35
C TYR A 194 19.10 -6.24 9.83
N ARG A 195 20.06 -5.99 8.92
CA ARG A 195 21.51 -6.00 9.22
C ARG A 195 22.09 -4.59 9.41
N ASP A 196 21.30 -3.68 9.98
CA ASP A 196 21.65 -2.25 10.08
C ASP A 196 22.81 -1.93 11.03
N ALA A 197 23.21 -2.89 11.87
CA ALA A 197 24.36 -2.74 12.77
C ALA A 197 25.70 -3.00 12.06
N GLY A 198 25.65 -3.59 10.85
CA GLY A 198 26.81 -3.91 10.03
C GLY A 198 27.34 -2.75 9.19
N PRO A 199 28.14 -3.03 8.14
CA PRO A 199 28.60 -2.01 7.20
C PRO A 199 27.42 -1.26 6.56
N PRO A 200 27.58 0.03 6.18
CA PRO A 200 26.52 0.81 5.54
C PRO A 200 25.90 0.17 4.28
N ALA A 201 26.62 -0.71 3.59
CA ALA A 201 26.13 -1.44 2.42
C ALA A 201 25.08 -2.51 2.77
N ASP A 202 25.01 -2.94 4.04
CA ASP A 202 24.07 -3.95 4.53
C ASP A 202 22.85 -3.37 5.26
N GLU A 203 22.80 -2.06 5.44
CA GLU A 203 21.67 -1.36 6.06
C GLU A 203 20.47 -1.35 5.11
N ASP A 204 19.29 -1.71 5.62
CA ASP A 204 18.08 -1.62 4.80
C ASP A 204 17.73 -0.14 4.54
N THR A 205 17.07 0.13 3.42
CA THR A 205 16.59 1.48 3.10
C THR A 205 15.30 1.79 3.85
N PHE A 206 15.16 3.01 4.34
CA PHE A 206 13.97 3.49 5.06
C PHE A 206 13.20 4.52 4.23
N GLN A 207 11.90 4.64 4.46
CA GLN A 207 11.02 5.63 3.83
C GLN A 207 10.13 6.27 4.89
N LEU A 208 9.94 7.59 4.80
CA LEU A 208 8.96 8.32 5.62
C LEU A 208 7.64 8.40 4.85
N LEU A 209 6.54 7.88 5.44
CA LEU A 209 5.21 7.88 4.82
C LEU A 209 5.15 7.22 3.42
N GLY A 210 6.01 6.24 3.15
CA GLY A 210 6.12 5.64 1.81
C GLY A 210 6.63 6.61 0.72
N GLY A 211 7.21 7.74 1.12
CA GLY A 211 7.88 8.68 0.22
C GLY A 211 9.26 8.19 -0.22
N ASP A 212 10.11 9.14 -0.63
CA ASP A 212 11.45 8.83 -1.13
C ASP A 212 12.35 8.14 -0.11
N ASP A 213 13.30 7.37 -0.65
CA ASP A 213 14.34 6.69 0.10
C ASP A 213 15.14 7.65 0.97
N LEU A 214 15.23 7.31 2.25
CA LEU A 214 16.05 8.00 3.21
C LEU A 214 17.49 7.54 3.07
N VAL A 215 18.37 8.46 2.68
CA VAL A 215 19.81 8.24 2.60
C VAL A 215 20.51 8.87 3.80
N PRO A 216 21.49 8.19 4.42
CA PRO A 216 22.24 8.75 5.53
C PRO A 216 23.12 9.91 5.06
N VAL A 217 23.21 10.97 5.87
CA VAL A 217 24.04 12.15 5.58
C VAL A 217 24.96 12.49 6.75
N GLY A 218 26.23 12.75 6.45
CA GLY A 218 27.25 13.05 7.46
C GLY A 218 27.63 11.84 8.31
N GLY A 219 28.30 12.10 9.44
CA GLY A 219 28.69 11.09 10.42
C GLY A 219 27.65 10.86 11.53
N THR A 220 27.92 9.87 12.37
CA THR A 220 27.13 9.59 13.57
C THR A 220 27.60 10.47 14.73
N ARG A 221 26.69 11.25 15.32
CA ARG A 221 26.97 12.05 16.52
C ARG A 221 26.59 11.27 17.78
N ARG A 222 27.35 11.47 18.86
CA ARG A 222 27.06 10.88 20.17
C ARG A 222 26.28 11.91 20.99
N GLU A 223 25.16 11.50 21.59
CA GLU A 223 24.35 12.37 22.45
C GLU A 223 23.93 11.65 23.72
N SER A 224 23.98 12.35 24.85
CA SER A 224 23.50 11.85 26.13
C SER A 224 22.17 12.51 26.48
N ARG A 225 21.14 11.70 26.72
CA ARG A 225 19.79 12.18 27.01
C ARG A 225 19.05 11.23 27.93
N ALA A 226 18.39 11.77 28.95
CA ALA A 226 17.66 11.05 29.99
C ALA A 226 18.49 9.90 30.59
N GLY A 227 19.77 10.17 30.88
CA GLY A 227 20.71 9.18 31.41
C GLY A 227 21.17 8.10 30.42
N ARG A 228 20.71 8.13 29.16
CA ARG A 228 21.07 7.17 28.10
C ARG A 228 22.01 7.82 27.08
N ARG A 229 22.94 7.04 26.53
CA ARG A 229 23.80 7.46 25.40
C ARG A 229 23.20 6.97 24.09
N TYR A 230 23.24 7.82 23.08
CA TYR A 230 22.69 7.56 21.76
C TYR A 230 23.72 7.84 20.67
N ALA A 231 23.77 6.92 19.71
CA ALA A 231 24.31 7.14 18.38
C ALA A 231 23.21 7.76 17.51
N VAL A 232 23.36 9.03 17.13
CA VAL A 232 22.38 9.75 16.32
C VAL A 232 22.92 9.93 14.91
N ARG A 233 22.21 9.37 13.93
CA ARG A 233 22.55 9.47 12.51
C ARG A 233 21.48 10.26 11.76
N ARG A 234 21.91 11.19 10.92
CA ARG A 234 21.01 12.04 10.14
C ARG A 234 20.70 11.40 8.80
N TYR A 235 19.47 11.58 8.33
CA TYR A 235 18.98 11.13 7.04
C TYR A 235 18.38 12.30 6.25
N ARG A 236 18.33 12.15 4.92
CA ARG A 236 17.56 13.00 4.01
C ARG A 236 16.87 12.14 2.95
N PRO A 237 15.70 12.52 2.45
CA PRO A 237 15.11 11.89 1.26
C PRO A 237 16.02 12.10 0.04
N ARG A 238 16.00 11.17 -0.92
CA ARG A 238 16.72 11.33 -2.19
C ARG A 238 16.31 12.60 -2.94
N ASN A 239 15.02 12.91 -2.99
CA ASN A 239 14.51 14.20 -3.43
C ASN A 239 13.95 14.98 -2.23
N ASP A 240 14.75 15.89 -1.69
CA ASP A 240 14.39 16.63 -0.49
C ASP A 240 13.62 17.92 -0.82
N SER A 241 12.28 17.86 -0.75
CA SER A 241 11.39 19.01 -0.95
C SER A 241 10.87 19.61 0.37
N ALA A 242 10.78 18.80 1.43
CA ALA A 242 10.22 19.22 2.72
C ALA A 242 11.27 19.86 3.64
N PHE A 243 12.57 19.61 3.40
CA PHE A 243 13.69 20.09 4.20
C PHE A 243 13.59 19.74 5.70
N SER A 244 12.89 18.65 6.01
CA SER A 244 12.76 18.14 7.38
C SER A 244 14.10 17.58 7.87
N ARG A 245 14.42 17.81 9.16
CA ARG A 245 15.54 17.15 9.83
C ARG A 245 15.09 15.77 10.30
N ILE A 246 15.61 14.72 9.67
CA ILE A 246 15.30 13.32 9.98
C ILE A 246 16.50 12.69 10.68
N GLU A 247 16.27 12.10 11.86
CA GLU A 247 17.32 11.50 12.68
C GLU A 247 16.91 10.11 13.18
N ARG A 248 17.82 9.15 13.03
CA ARG A 248 17.76 7.83 13.66
C ARG A 248 18.56 7.89 14.95
N TRP A 249 17.94 7.50 16.04
CA TRP A 249 18.54 7.50 17.37
C TRP A 249 18.65 6.06 17.86
N THR A 250 19.88 5.57 17.97
CA THR A 250 20.19 4.20 18.40
C THR A 250 20.83 4.25 19.79
N THR A 251 20.27 3.55 20.76
CA THR A 251 20.85 3.45 22.11
C THR A 251 22.21 2.75 22.03
N GLU A 252 23.20 3.24 22.76
CA GLU A 252 24.46 2.52 22.93
C GLU A 252 24.35 1.50 24.06
N THR A 253 24.65 0.25 23.76
CA THR A 253 24.84 -0.78 24.78
C THR A 253 26.33 -0.86 25.12
N THR A 254 26.66 -0.67 26.40
CA THR A 254 28.01 -0.97 26.89
C THR A 254 28.11 -2.48 27.04
N GLU A 255 28.92 -3.16 26.23
CA GLU A 255 29.20 -4.57 26.46
C GLU A 255 30.12 -4.76 27.67
N ARG A 256 30.10 -5.97 28.28
CA ARG A 256 30.90 -6.33 29.47
C ARG A 256 32.41 -6.12 29.31
N ASP A 257 32.91 -5.97 28.08
CA ASP A 257 34.32 -5.79 27.74
C ASP A 257 34.71 -4.33 27.43
N GLY A 258 33.85 -3.35 27.76
CA GLY A 258 34.15 -1.92 27.58
C GLY A 258 34.01 -1.39 26.15
N THR A 259 33.73 -2.26 25.18
CA THR A 259 33.43 -1.88 23.79
C THR A 259 31.97 -1.43 23.68
N SER A 260 31.73 -0.23 23.14
CA SER A 260 30.39 0.29 22.88
C SER A 260 29.80 -0.35 21.62
N GLY A 261 28.78 -1.19 21.77
CA GLY A 261 28.04 -1.80 20.66
C GLY A 261 27.01 -0.84 20.05
N THR A 262 26.77 -0.95 18.75
CA THR A 262 25.81 -0.13 17.95
C THR A 262 24.45 -0.81 17.76
N GLY A 263 24.15 -1.89 18.50
CA GLY A 263 22.94 -2.71 18.35
C GLY A 263 21.81 -2.41 19.34
N GLY A 264 21.80 -1.26 20.01
CA GLY A 264 20.76 -0.94 20.99
C GLY A 264 19.45 -0.46 20.38
N ASP A 265 18.49 -0.14 21.25
CA ASP A 265 17.13 0.21 20.86
C ASP A 265 17.05 1.47 19.97
N VAL A 266 16.19 1.43 18.94
CA VAL A 266 16.11 2.45 17.88
C VAL A 266 14.77 3.17 17.91
N HIS A 267 14.82 4.51 17.89
CA HIS A 267 13.68 5.37 17.58
C HIS A 267 14.08 6.43 16.56
N TRP A 268 13.09 7.14 16.02
CA TRP A 268 13.34 8.23 15.06
C TRP A 268 12.74 9.54 15.52
N ARG A 269 13.38 10.64 15.10
CA ARG A 269 12.92 12.01 15.28
C ARG A 269 12.87 12.72 13.93
N VAL A 270 11.73 13.30 13.58
CA VAL A 270 11.56 14.15 12.40
C VAL A 270 11.14 15.53 12.84
N THR A 271 11.90 16.56 12.49
CA THR A 271 11.57 17.96 12.77
C THR A 271 11.29 18.69 11.46
N SER A 272 10.08 19.21 11.29
CA SER A 272 9.69 19.96 10.09
C SER A 272 10.28 21.38 10.10
N ARG A 273 10.19 22.07 8.96
CA ARG A 273 10.57 23.50 8.84
C ARG A 273 9.75 24.43 9.73
N ASP A 274 8.54 24.01 10.11
CA ASP A 274 7.62 24.76 10.97
C ASP A 274 7.90 24.51 12.46
N ASN A 275 9.05 23.90 12.77
CA ASN A 275 9.49 23.53 14.11
C ASN A 275 8.50 22.58 14.84
N VAL A 276 7.86 21.70 14.08
CA VAL A 276 7.07 20.58 14.63
C VAL A 276 7.96 19.35 14.68
N THR A 277 8.14 18.77 15.87
CA THR A 277 8.89 17.53 16.06
C THR A 277 7.94 16.36 16.24
N THR A 278 8.07 15.34 15.41
CA THR A 278 7.41 14.04 15.56
C THR A 278 8.41 12.95 15.93
N PHE A 279 8.08 12.16 16.94
CA PHE A 279 8.86 11.00 17.38
C PHE A 279 8.18 9.72 16.93
N TYR A 280 8.98 8.71 16.55
CA TYR A 280 8.48 7.45 15.99
C TYR A 280 9.11 6.25 16.69
N GLY A 281 8.28 5.24 16.98
CA GLY A 281 8.65 4.00 17.64
C GLY A 281 9.41 4.20 18.94
N GLY A 282 8.92 5.06 19.82
CA GLY A 282 9.45 5.29 21.16
C GLY A 282 9.43 4.03 22.01
N THR A 283 8.31 3.29 22.02
CA THR A 283 8.19 1.99 22.70
C THR A 283 7.83 0.87 21.71
N ALA A 284 7.82 -0.38 22.19
CA ALA A 284 7.35 -1.54 21.44
C ALA A 284 5.87 -1.46 20.99
N ARG A 285 5.06 -0.58 21.61
CA ARG A 285 3.65 -0.37 21.22
C ARG A 285 3.54 0.42 19.93
N GLU A 286 4.48 1.31 19.65
CA GLU A 286 4.53 2.12 18.42
C GLU A 286 5.46 1.52 17.37
N ARG A 287 5.62 0.19 17.37
CA ARG A 287 6.44 -0.55 16.41
C ARG A 287 5.70 -1.77 15.87
N ILE A 288 5.88 -2.01 14.58
CA ILE A 288 5.59 -3.31 13.95
C ILE A 288 6.93 -4.00 13.81
N ALA A 289 7.12 -5.09 14.54
CA ALA A 289 8.36 -5.85 14.61
C ALA A 289 8.07 -7.35 14.55
N ASP A 290 9.10 -8.13 14.25
CA ASP A 290 8.99 -9.60 14.25
C ASP A 290 8.61 -10.08 15.67
N PRO A 291 7.50 -10.80 15.85
CA PRO A 291 7.11 -11.35 17.14
C PRO A 291 8.13 -12.30 17.75
N SER A 292 8.92 -12.98 16.92
CA SER A 292 9.96 -13.92 17.35
C SER A 292 11.28 -13.22 17.69
N ASP A 293 11.52 -12.04 17.11
CA ASP A 293 12.69 -11.20 17.36
C ASP A 293 12.33 -9.71 17.32
N PRO A 294 11.95 -9.10 18.46
CA PRO A 294 11.53 -7.70 18.52
C PRO A 294 12.59 -6.68 18.09
N SER A 295 13.86 -7.08 17.92
CA SER A 295 14.90 -6.21 17.36
C SER A 295 14.71 -5.96 15.86
N ARG A 296 14.03 -6.86 15.16
CA ARG A 296 13.68 -6.74 13.73
C ARG A 296 12.45 -5.86 13.56
N VAL A 297 12.62 -4.56 13.79
CA VAL A 297 11.57 -3.55 13.62
C VAL A 297 11.38 -3.24 12.13
N PHE A 298 10.18 -3.50 11.60
CA PHE A 298 9.79 -3.22 10.22
C PHE A 298 9.28 -1.79 10.05
N THR A 299 8.47 -1.31 10.99
CA THR A 299 7.88 0.05 10.96
C THR A 299 7.92 0.70 12.34
N TRP A 300 8.39 1.94 12.39
CA TRP A 300 8.30 2.85 13.54
C TRP A 300 7.12 3.81 13.32
N LEU A 301 6.06 3.62 14.10
CA LEU A 301 4.83 4.40 14.03
C LEU A 301 4.98 5.71 14.83
N ALA A 302 4.33 6.80 14.41
CA ALA A 302 4.36 8.05 15.16
C ALA A 302 3.85 7.85 16.58
N CYS A 303 4.53 8.42 17.58
CA CYS A 303 4.16 8.36 18.99
C CYS A 303 3.55 9.67 19.44
N VAL A 304 4.26 10.78 19.20
CA VAL A 304 3.84 12.12 19.59
C VAL A 304 4.41 13.14 18.62
N SER A 305 3.61 14.15 18.29
CA SER A 305 4.04 15.36 17.58
C SER A 305 3.88 16.57 18.49
N VAL A 306 4.88 17.46 18.54
CA VAL A 306 4.87 18.65 19.40
C VAL A 306 5.34 19.86 18.60
N ASP A 307 4.65 20.99 18.75
CA ASP A 307 5.05 22.28 18.18
C ASP A 307 5.97 23.08 19.12
N GLY A 308 6.54 24.18 18.62
CA GLY A 308 7.39 25.08 19.42
C GLY A 308 6.66 25.83 20.56
N HIS A 309 5.35 25.62 20.76
CA HIS A 309 4.55 26.22 21.84
C HIS A 309 4.09 25.17 22.87
N GLY A 310 4.52 23.92 22.71
CA GLY A 310 4.17 22.81 23.56
C GLY A 310 2.75 22.27 23.37
N ASN A 311 2.08 22.59 22.26
CA ASN A 311 0.90 21.84 21.83
C ASN A 311 1.34 20.47 21.31
N ALA A 312 0.59 19.43 21.66
CA ALA A 312 0.93 18.07 21.34
C ALA A 312 -0.22 17.29 20.69
N ILE A 313 0.14 16.28 19.90
CA ILE A 313 -0.73 15.24 19.36
C ILE A 313 -0.10 13.90 19.73
N ARG A 314 -0.80 13.07 20.50
CA ARG A 314 -0.39 11.71 20.88
C ARG A 314 -1.12 10.69 20.03
N TYR A 315 -0.40 9.69 19.53
CA TYR A 315 -0.93 8.56 18.78
C TYR A 315 -0.79 7.29 19.64
N GLU A 316 -1.87 6.55 19.77
CA GLU A 316 -1.92 5.30 20.55
C GLU A 316 -2.43 4.18 19.66
N TYR A 317 -1.82 3.00 19.76
CA TYR A 317 -2.11 1.85 18.91
C TYR A 317 -2.57 0.66 19.75
N LYS A 318 -3.46 -0.15 19.17
CA LYS A 318 -3.87 -1.45 19.71
C LYS A 318 -3.12 -2.54 18.95
N ALA A 319 -2.47 -3.45 19.69
CA ALA A 319 -1.81 -4.60 19.10
C ALA A 319 -2.85 -5.60 18.59
N GLU A 320 -2.57 -6.22 17.44
CA GLU A 320 -3.39 -7.32 16.95
C GLU A 320 -3.37 -8.51 17.91
N ASP A 321 -4.47 -9.25 17.95
CA ASP A 321 -4.62 -10.43 18.80
C ASP A 321 -5.51 -11.49 18.13
N ALA A 322 -5.72 -12.61 18.84
CA ALA A 322 -6.57 -13.70 18.37
C ALA A 322 -8.07 -13.52 18.75
N ALA A 323 -8.50 -12.38 19.28
CA ALA A 323 -9.87 -12.21 19.72
C ALA A 323 -10.84 -12.26 18.53
N GLY A 324 -11.90 -13.06 18.65
CA GLY A 324 -12.91 -13.25 17.61
C GLY A 324 -12.43 -14.01 16.37
N VAL A 325 -11.19 -14.53 16.35
CA VAL A 325 -10.66 -15.30 15.21
C VAL A 325 -11.24 -16.71 15.23
N ASP A 326 -11.78 -17.17 14.09
CA ASP A 326 -12.21 -18.54 13.92
C ASP A 326 -10.99 -19.45 13.65
N MET A 327 -10.47 -20.04 14.72
CA MET A 327 -9.33 -20.96 14.65
C MET A 327 -9.64 -22.27 13.90
N THR A 328 -10.91 -22.55 13.59
CA THR A 328 -11.31 -23.73 12.81
C THR A 328 -11.25 -23.48 11.31
N ALA A 329 -11.13 -22.22 10.89
CA ALA A 329 -11.00 -21.88 9.49
C ALA A 329 -9.72 -22.50 8.89
N PRO A 330 -9.79 -23.11 7.69
CA PRO A 330 -8.62 -23.78 7.09
C PRO A 330 -7.38 -22.89 6.96
N HIS A 331 -7.57 -21.59 6.72
CA HIS A 331 -6.49 -20.61 6.58
C HIS A 331 -5.91 -20.12 7.93
N GLU A 332 -6.53 -20.48 9.05
CA GLU A 332 -6.02 -20.21 10.41
C GLU A 332 -5.29 -21.40 11.03
N HIS A 333 -5.50 -22.60 10.48
CA HIS A 333 -4.94 -23.83 11.02
C HIS A 333 -3.41 -23.86 10.90
N GLY A 334 -2.72 -24.30 11.97
CA GLY A 334 -1.27 -24.47 11.99
C GLY A 334 -0.43 -23.18 12.03
N ARG A 335 -1.06 -22.00 12.13
CA ARG A 335 -0.34 -20.72 12.19
C ARG A 335 0.17 -20.42 13.60
N ASP A 336 1.39 -19.93 13.72
CA ASP A 336 2.00 -19.51 14.99
C ASP A 336 1.12 -18.47 15.72
N PRO A 337 0.75 -18.69 17.00
CA PRO A 337 0.08 -17.68 17.81
C PRO A 337 0.81 -16.32 17.83
N ALA A 338 2.15 -16.30 17.86
CA ALA A 338 2.93 -15.08 17.92
C ALA A 338 2.77 -14.22 16.65
N ALA A 339 2.65 -14.85 15.48
CA ALA A 339 2.44 -14.18 14.19
C ALA A 339 1.16 -13.30 14.17
N ARG A 340 0.19 -13.59 15.04
CA ARG A 340 -1.06 -12.82 15.16
C ARG A 340 -0.90 -11.51 15.93
N THR A 341 0.30 -11.21 16.44
CA THR A 341 0.54 -10.06 17.32
C THR A 341 1.40 -8.96 16.70
N ALA A 342 1.90 -9.18 15.48
CA ALA A 342 2.81 -8.24 14.81
C ALA A 342 2.13 -6.91 14.44
N ALA A 343 0.89 -6.98 13.93
CA ALA A 343 0.18 -5.80 13.44
C ALA A 343 -0.18 -4.82 14.57
N ARG A 344 -0.28 -3.54 14.20
CA ARG A 344 -0.65 -2.42 15.07
C ARG A 344 -1.72 -1.60 14.38
N HIS A 345 -2.79 -1.31 15.12
CA HIS A 345 -3.94 -0.57 14.63
C HIS A 345 -4.03 0.75 15.36
N LEU A 346 -4.07 1.88 14.64
CA LEU A 346 -4.26 3.19 15.28
C LEU A 346 -5.57 3.14 16.06
N LYS A 347 -5.51 3.50 17.35
CA LYS A 347 -6.63 3.35 18.27
C LYS A 347 -7.14 4.68 18.77
N ARG A 348 -6.23 5.56 19.21
CA ARG A 348 -6.56 6.91 19.68
C ARG A 348 -5.59 7.93 19.14
N VAL A 349 -6.11 9.10 18.82
CA VAL A 349 -5.31 10.31 18.59
C VAL A 349 -5.80 11.40 19.54
N ARG A 350 -4.96 11.78 20.49
CA ARG A 350 -5.30 12.77 21.53
C ARG A 350 -4.56 14.05 21.28
N TYR A 351 -5.25 15.18 21.42
CA TYR A 351 -4.67 16.50 21.19
C TYR A 351 -5.35 17.57 22.03
N GLY A 352 -4.79 18.79 22.02
CA GLY A 352 -5.23 19.85 22.93
C GLY A 352 -4.86 19.54 24.38
N ASN A 353 -3.61 19.14 24.62
CA ASN A 353 -3.06 18.90 25.96
C ASN A 353 -3.27 20.10 26.90
N VAL A 354 -3.65 19.85 28.16
CA VAL A 354 -3.84 20.94 29.15
C VAL A 354 -2.52 21.55 29.59
N LYS A 355 -1.52 20.71 29.87
CA LYS A 355 -0.16 21.16 30.22
C LYS A 355 0.73 21.14 28.98
N PRO A 356 1.44 22.23 28.65
CA PRO A 356 2.39 22.25 27.55
C PRO A 356 3.40 21.11 27.68
N LEU A 357 3.67 20.40 26.59
CA LEU A 357 4.69 19.35 26.53
C LEU A 357 5.94 19.88 25.85
N SER A 358 7.11 19.57 26.38
CA SER A 358 8.39 19.82 25.72
C SER A 358 9.25 18.56 25.78
N PHE A 359 9.92 18.30 24.66
CA PHE A 359 10.91 17.24 24.52
C PHE A 359 12.23 17.85 24.05
N ASP A 360 12.59 19.01 24.56
CA ASP A 360 13.93 19.59 24.38
C ASP A 360 14.80 19.43 25.64
N ASP A 361 14.19 19.24 26.82
CA ASP A 361 14.93 18.99 28.05
C ASP A 361 15.70 17.66 27.95
N ALA A 362 16.97 17.68 28.34
CA ALA A 362 17.80 16.49 28.38
C ALA A 362 17.28 15.47 29.39
N ALA A 363 16.47 15.85 30.38
CA ALA A 363 15.92 14.92 31.38
C ALA A 363 14.67 14.16 30.93
N THR A 364 13.93 14.63 29.92
CA THR A 364 12.64 14.04 29.54
C THR A 364 12.80 12.87 28.56
N SER A 365 12.51 11.66 29.03
CA SER A 365 12.35 10.48 28.16
C SER A 365 11.01 10.50 27.41
N LEU A 366 10.96 9.92 26.20
CA LEU A 366 9.71 9.69 25.48
C LEU A 366 8.74 8.78 26.25
N ASP A 367 9.29 7.88 27.05
CA ASP A 367 8.54 6.89 27.83
C ASP A 367 7.97 7.49 29.13
N GLU A 368 8.59 8.59 29.60
CA GLU A 368 8.28 9.26 30.87
C GLU A 368 7.67 10.65 30.66
N ALA A 369 7.11 10.90 29.47
CA ALA A 369 6.45 12.17 29.17
C ALA A 369 5.45 12.53 30.29
N PRO A 370 5.47 13.78 30.81
CA PRO A 370 4.67 14.13 31.96
C PRO A 370 3.18 13.93 31.64
N PRO A 371 2.40 13.37 32.59
CA PRO A 371 0.98 13.14 32.38
C PRO A 371 0.26 14.47 32.15
N THR A 372 -0.52 14.54 31.08
CA THR A 372 -1.41 15.65 30.76
C THR A 372 -2.81 15.13 30.47
N ALA A 373 -3.82 15.90 30.86
CA ALA A 373 -5.16 15.73 30.32
C ALA A 373 -5.22 16.23 28.87
N TRP A 374 -6.18 15.73 28.11
CA TRP A 374 -6.37 16.03 26.69
C TRP A 374 -7.79 16.52 26.46
N MET A 375 -7.96 17.64 25.77
CA MET A 375 -9.29 18.21 25.51
C MET A 375 -10.04 17.49 24.39
N PHE A 376 -9.32 16.83 23.48
CA PHE A 376 -9.90 16.19 22.31
C PHE A 376 -9.31 14.80 22.07
N GLU A 377 -10.14 13.88 21.61
CA GLU A 377 -9.76 12.52 21.24
C GLU A 377 -10.47 12.08 19.96
N LEU A 378 -9.69 11.60 18.99
CA LEU A 378 -10.20 10.77 17.91
C LEU A 378 -10.02 9.31 18.31
N LEU A 379 -11.11 8.54 18.31
CA LEU A 379 -11.13 7.13 18.69
C LEU A 379 -11.53 6.29 17.48
N LEU A 380 -10.69 5.33 17.10
CA LEU A 380 -10.96 4.39 16.02
C LEU A 380 -11.62 3.13 16.59
N ASP A 381 -12.85 2.89 16.16
CA ASP A 381 -13.67 1.78 16.60
C ASP A 381 -13.64 0.65 15.57
N TYR A 382 -13.11 -0.52 15.95
CA TYR A 382 -13.05 -1.74 15.16
C TYR A 382 -14.22 -2.69 15.48
N GLY A 383 -15.26 -2.15 16.12
CA GLY A 383 -16.49 -2.82 16.50
C GLY A 383 -16.62 -3.08 18.01
N GLU A 384 -15.60 -2.77 18.81
CA GLU A 384 -15.59 -2.97 20.27
C GLU A 384 -16.32 -1.87 21.05
N HIS A 385 -16.47 -0.67 20.48
CA HIS A 385 -16.94 0.46 21.26
C HIS A 385 -18.45 0.62 21.28
N SER A 386 -18.93 1.11 22.42
CA SER A 386 -20.19 1.85 22.46
C SER A 386 -19.99 3.27 21.98
N ASP A 387 -21.09 3.97 21.74
CA ASP A 387 -21.04 5.38 21.37
C ASP A 387 -20.48 6.28 22.50
N GLY A 388 -20.31 5.77 23.72
CA GLY A 388 -19.63 6.48 24.82
C GLY A 388 -18.10 6.40 24.74
N GLY A 389 -17.55 5.65 23.78
CA GLY A 389 -16.10 5.43 23.66
C GLY A 389 -15.55 4.35 24.59
N ALA A 390 -16.38 3.69 25.40
CA ALA A 390 -15.99 2.53 26.20
C ALA A 390 -15.89 1.27 25.33
N GLU A 391 -14.90 0.41 25.58
CA GLU A 391 -14.83 -0.93 24.98
C GLU A 391 -15.79 -1.84 25.75
N GLU A 392 -16.93 -2.18 25.14
CA GLU A 392 -17.99 -2.97 25.78
C GLU A 392 -18.08 -4.41 25.25
N ARG A 393 -17.38 -4.70 24.16
CA ARG A 393 -17.36 -6.01 23.50
C ARG A 393 -16.02 -6.26 22.82
N PRO A 394 -15.67 -7.50 22.46
CA PRO A 394 -14.49 -7.75 21.66
C PRO A 394 -14.59 -7.07 20.29
N TRP A 395 -13.45 -6.58 19.78
CA TRP A 395 -13.36 -6.07 18.42
C TRP A 395 -13.64 -7.16 17.37
N THR A 396 -14.15 -6.74 16.22
CA THR A 396 -14.69 -7.68 15.22
C THR A 396 -13.64 -8.13 14.21
N CYS A 397 -13.71 -9.40 13.83
CA CYS A 397 -12.96 -9.90 12.68
C CYS A 397 -13.63 -9.48 11.36
N ARG A 398 -12.81 -9.16 10.37
CA ARG A 398 -13.19 -9.08 8.97
C ARG A 398 -13.44 -10.48 8.40
N SER A 399 -14.23 -10.57 7.34
CA SER A 399 -14.53 -11.84 6.66
C SER A 399 -13.40 -12.35 5.76
N ASP A 400 -12.46 -11.47 5.41
CA ASP A 400 -11.37 -11.67 4.45
C ASP A 400 -9.99 -11.35 5.09
N PRO A 401 -9.58 -12.07 6.14
CA PRO A 401 -8.30 -11.83 6.78
C PRO A 401 -7.13 -12.16 5.83
N PHE A 402 -6.14 -11.29 5.77
CA PHE A 402 -4.99 -11.42 4.88
C PHE A 402 -3.67 -11.18 5.61
N SER A 403 -2.58 -11.61 5.00
CA SER A 403 -1.22 -11.46 5.53
C SER A 403 -0.32 -10.81 4.49
N SER A 404 0.63 -10.00 4.97
CA SER A 404 1.77 -9.55 4.20
C SER A 404 3.04 -10.19 4.76
N TYR A 405 3.95 -10.58 3.87
CA TYR A 405 5.26 -11.15 4.20
C TYR A 405 6.43 -10.28 3.72
N ARG A 406 6.14 -9.08 3.19
CA ARG A 406 7.16 -8.14 2.71
C ARG A 406 8.12 -7.67 3.81
N SER A 407 7.73 -7.79 5.08
CA SER A 407 8.60 -7.53 6.24
C SER A 407 9.58 -8.68 6.54
N GLY A 408 9.52 -9.80 5.83
CA GLY A 408 10.31 -11.00 6.17
C GLY A 408 9.79 -11.78 7.39
N PHE A 409 8.60 -11.42 7.88
CA PHE A 409 7.80 -12.14 8.87
C PHE A 409 6.32 -11.87 8.59
N GLU A 410 5.41 -12.62 9.19
CA GLU A 410 3.99 -12.43 8.92
C GLU A 410 3.42 -11.19 9.62
N ILE A 411 2.77 -10.30 8.85
CA ILE A 411 1.89 -9.26 9.38
C ILE A 411 0.46 -9.59 8.94
N ARG A 412 -0.32 -10.13 9.87
CA ARG A 412 -1.72 -10.53 9.62
C ARG A 412 -2.70 -9.44 10.07
N THR A 413 -3.72 -9.19 9.25
CA THR A 413 -4.76 -8.18 9.52
C THR A 413 -6.12 -8.85 9.71
N TYR A 414 -6.68 -8.76 10.92
CA TYR A 414 -8.02 -9.29 11.23
C TYR A 414 -9.10 -8.22 11.31
N ARG A 415 -8.72 -6.94 11.39
CA ARG A 415 -9.66 -5.87 11.78
C ARG A 415 -10.07 -5.00 10.60
N LEU A 416 -11.26 -4.44 10.72
CA LEU A 416 -11.77 -3.35 9.90
C LEU A 416 -12.25 -2.24 10.83
N CYS A 417 -11.80 -1.02 10.62
CA CYS A 417 -12.33 0.13 11.33
C CYS A 417 -13.79 0.35 10.90
N ARG A 418 -14.70 0.40 11.86
CA ARG A 418 -16.15 0.55 11.66
C ARG A 418 -16.58 2.00 11.83
N ARG A 419 -15.95 2.74 12.74
CA ARG A 419 -16.27 4.15 13.00
C ARG A 419 -15.03 4.91 13.44
N ILE A 420 -14.98 6.20 13.13
CA ILE A 420 -14.05 7.15 13.76
C ILE A 420 -14.90 8.11 14.59
N LEU A 421 -14.64 8.17 15.89
CA LEU A 421 -15.41 8.95 16.86
C LEU A 421 -14.58 10.16 17.31
N LEU A 422 -15.18 11.35 17.32
CA LEU A 422 -14.60 12.57 17.87
C LEU A 422 -15.21 12.85 19.24
N LEU A 423 -14.41 12.73 20.29
CA LEU A 423 -14.78 13.01 21.67
C LEU A 423 -14.13 14.30 22.17
N HIS A 424 -14.90 15.04 22.95
CA HIS A 424 -14.49 16.26 23.66
C HIS A 424 -14.49 16.00 25.17
N HIS A 425 -13.45 16.47 25.85
CA HIS A 425 -13.21 16.21 27.27
C HIS A 425 -13.11 17.53 28.05
N PHE A 426 -14.26 18.13 28.34
CA PHE A 426 -14.37 19.38 29.09
C PHE A 426 -15.19 19.14 30.36
N PRO A 427 -14.62 18.52 31.40
CA PRO A 427 -15.35 18.09 32.59
C PRO A 427 -16.03 19.25 33.33
N ASP A 428 -15.44 20.43 33.28
CA ASP A 428 -15.92 21.63 33.97
C ASP A 428 -16.95 22.44 33.14
N GLU A 429 -17.17 22.09 31.87
CA GLU A 429 -18.08 22.81 30.97
C GLU A 429 -19.50 22.20 30.99
N PRO A 430 -20.52 22.96 31.44
CA PRO A 430 -21.90 22.50 31.44
C PRO A 430 -22.37 22.09 30.03
N GLY A 431 -22.91 20.88 29.91
CA GLY A 431 -23.44 20.34 28.65
C GLY A 431 -22.44 19.54 27.80
N THR A 432 -21.13 19.70 28.03
CA THR A 432 -20.10 18.86 27.38
C THR A 432 -19.66 17.76 28.33
N GLY A 433 -19.08 18.11 29.48
CA GLY A 433 -18.55 17.14 30.44
C GLY A 433 -17.37 16.31 29.90
N ALA A 434 -17.08 15.19 30.57
CA ALA A 434 -16.10 14.21 30.12
C ALA A 434 -16.69 13.28 29.04
N ASP A 435 -15.84 12.83 28.10
CA ASP A 435 -16.16 11.85 27.07
C ASP A 435 -17.41 12.21 26.24
N CYS A 436 -17.51 13.48 25.83
CA CYS A 436 -18.63 13.94 25.02
C CYS A 436 -18.43 13.54 23.56
N LEU A 437 -19.17 12.55 23.07
CA LEU A 437 -19.22 12.25 21.64
C LEU A 437 -19.85 13.43 20.89
N VAL A 438 -19.08 14.05 20.00
CA VAL A 438 -19.52 15.21 19.21
C VAL A 438 -19.85 14.81 17.78
N GLN A 439 -18.98 14.00 17.15
CA GLN A 439 -19.16 13.56 15.77
C GLN A 439 -18.69 12.10 15.59
N SER A 440 -19.27 11.40 14.62
CA SER A 440 -18.72 10.16 14.09
C SER A 440 -18.63 10.17 12.56
N LEU A 441 -17.69 9.40 12.05
CA LEU A 441 -17.60 8.97 10.67
C LEU A 441 -17.89 7.46 10.63
N ASP A 442 -19.10 7.10 10.21
CA ASP A 442 -19.59 5.71 10.19
C ASP A 442 -19.23 5.03 8.86
N LEU A 443 -18.58 3.86 8.92
CA LEU A 443 -18.03 3.15 7.77
C LEU A 443 -18.81 1.84 7.52
N ALA A 444 -19.51 1.76 6.40
CA ALA A 444 -20.24 0.56 5.99
C ALA A 444 -19.49 -0.18 4.88
N TYR A 445 -19.45 -1.51 4.98
CA TYR A 445 -18.68 -2.35 4.06
C TYR A 445 -19.58 -3.31 3.31
N THR A 446 -19.18 -3.64 2.08
CA THR A 446 -19.73 -4.73 1.29
C THR A 446 -18.64 -5.75 0.97
N VAL A 447 -19.04 -6.95 0.56
CA VAL A 447 -18.12 -7.99 0.09
C VAL A 447 -18.19 -8.04 -1.42
N GLN A 448 -17.08 -7.75 -2.09
CA GLN A 448 -16.97 -7.87 -3.54
C GLN A 448 -16.99 -9.35 -3.92
N ARG A 449 -17.81 -9.71 -4.91
CA ARG A 449 -17.83 -11.07 -5.48
C ARG A 449 -17.23 -11.05 -6.89
N PRO A 450 -16.57 -12.14 -7.32
CA PRO A 450 -16.29 -13.38 -6.58
C PRO A 450 -15.10 -13.32 -5.61
N SER A 451 -14.36 -12.20 -5.54
CA SER A 451 -13.10 -12.11 -4.79
C SER A 451 -13.21 -12.32 -3.27
N GLY A 452 -14.37 -12.04 -2.67
CA GLY A 452 -14.59 -12.15 -1.22
C GLY A 452 -14.03 -10.97 -0.43
N LEU A 453 -13.44 -9.96 -1.09
CA LEU A 453 -12.77 -8.83 -0.44
C LEU A 453 -13.76 -7.82 0.15
N ALA A 454 -13.48 -7.34 1.35
CA ALA A 454 -14.23 -6.26 1.98
C ALA A 454 -13.88 -4.92 1.32
N ALA A 455 -14.90 -4.22 0.84
CA ALA A 455 -14.79 -2.93 0.20
C ALA A 455 -15.68 -1.91 0.91
N LEU A 456 -15.19 -0.68 1.10
CA LEU A 456 -15.93 0.38 1.77
C LEU A 456 -17.10 0.82 0.87
N ALA A 457 -18.32 0.53 1.27
CA ALA A 457 -19.53 0.79 0.49
C ALA A 457 -20.08 2.20 0.73
N SER A 458 -19.94 2.74 1.94
CA SER A 458 -20.36 4.10 2.23
C SER A 458 -19.69 4.69 3.46
N VAL A 459 -19.61 6.02 3.47
CA VAL A 459 -19.19 6.82 4.63
C VAL A 459 -20.33 7.77 5.02
N THR A 460 -20.70 7.80 6.31
CA THR A 460 -21.74 8.69 6.83
C THR A 460 -21.20 9.53 7.97
N GLN A 461 -21.25 10.86 7.85
CA GLN A 461 -20.95 11.75 8.97
C GLN A 461 -22.18 11.95 9.85
N ARG A 462 -22.02 11.81 11.16
CA ARG A 462 -23.09 11.98 12.14
C ARG A 462 -22.66 12.93 13.25
N GLY A 463 -23.52 13.88 13.58
CA GLY A 463 -23.37 14.79 14.71
C GLY A 463 -24.20 14.32 15.90
N PHE A 464 -23.70 14.59 17.10
CA PHE A 464 -24.33 14.23 18.36
C PHE A 464 -24.46 15.44 19.28
N ARG A 465 -25.50 15.41 20.11
CA ARG A 465 -25.73 16.42 21.15
C ARG A 465 -26.30 15.73 22.38
N ARG A 466 -25.75 16.04 23.56
CA ARG A 466 -26.37 15.67 24.84
C ARG A 466 -27.61 16.56 25.07
N ALA A 467 -28.73 15.95 25.39
CA ALA A 467 -29.95 16.61 25.81
C ALA A 467 -29.91 16.88 27.32
N ASP A 468 -30.81 17.75 27.80
CA ASP A 468 -30.84 18.21 29.20
C ASP A 468 -31.16 17.08 30.19
N ASP A 469 -31.83 16.03 29.73
CA ASP A 469 -32.12 14.80 30.49
C ASP A 469 -30.94 13.79 30.52
N GLY A 470 -29.80 14.16 29.92
CA GLY A 470 -28.63 13.30 29.79
C GLY A 470 -28.68 12.32 28.62
N SER A 471 -29.81 12.23 27.89
CA SER A 471 -29.90 11.41 26.68
C SER A 471 -29.10 12.01 25.53
N ARG A 472 -28.78 11.22 24.52
CA ARG A 472 -28.04 11.70 23.33
C ARG A 472 -28.94 11.71 22.11
N VAL A 473 -29.04 12.86 21.46
CA VAL A 473 -29.68 13.03 20.17
C VAL A 473 -28.61 13.02 19.09
N SER A 474 -28.89 12.38 17.95
CA SER A 474 -27.98 12.37 16.80
C SER A 474 -28.68 12.74 15.51
N ARG A 475 -27.92 13.26 14.55
CA ARG A 475 -28.38 13.52 13.19
C ARG A 475 -27.27 13.20 12.19
N ALA A 476 -27.61 12.55 11.09
CA ALA A 476 -26.66 12.17 10.05
C ALA A 476 -26.78 13.09 8.82
N MET A 477 -25.64 13.32 8.18
CA MET A 477 -25.57 13.81 6.81
C MET A 477 -25.95 12.67 5.83
N PRO A 478 -26.36 12.98 4.60
CA PRO A 478 -26.49 11.95 3.56
C PRO A 478 -25.18 11.15 3.40
N PRO A 479 -25.25 9.83 3.19
CA PRO A 479 -24.05 9.01 3.00
C PRO A 479 -23.38 9.33 1.66
N VAL A 480 -22.04 9.25 1.64
CA VAL A 480 -21.27 9.14 0.39
C VAL A 480 -21.14 7.67 0.07
N GLU A 481 -21.63 7.24 -1.10
CA GLU A 481 -21.67 5.83 -1.51
C GLU A 481 -20.64 5.52 -2.60
N PHE A 482 -19.99 4.36 -2.47
CA PHE A 482 -18.97 3.85 -3.37
C PHE A 482 -19.42 2.53 -3.99
N THR A 483 -19.16 2.38 -5.29
CA THR A 483 -19.30 1.11 -5.99
C THR A 483 -18.05 0.78 -6.76
N TYR A 484 -17.74 -0.51 -6.83
CA TYR A 484 -16.52 -1.03 -7.43
C TYR A 484 -16.85 -1.87 -8.66
N ALA A 485 -15.97 -1.84 -9.65
CA ALA A 485 -16.09 -2.72 -10.81
C ALA A 485 -16.13 -4.20 -10.37
N PRO A 486 -17.07 -5.01 -10.87
CA PRO A 486 -17.14 -6.43 -10.53
C PRO A 486 -16.00 -7.20 -11.21
N ALA A 487 -15.49 -8.24 -10.54
CA ALA A 487 -14.50 -9.15 -11.13
C ALA A 487 -15.22 -10.29 -11.88
N GLU A 488 -16.02 -9.92 -12.89
CA GLU A 488 -16.75 -10.89 -13.73
C GLU A 488 -15.87 -11.35 -14.88
N PHE A 489 -15.64 -12.67 -14.97
CA PHE A 489 -14.98 -13.28 -16.11
C PHE A 489 -15.97 -13.44 -17.26
N GLY A 490 -15.58 -13.03 -18.47
CA GLY A 490 -16.33 -13.36 -19.67
C GLY A 490 -16.27 -14.88 -19.92
N HIS A 491 -17.42 -15.54 -19.95
CA HIS A 491 -17.52 -16.97 -20.29
C HIS A 491 -17.68 -17.23 -21.79
N GLU A 492 -17.69 -16.18 -22.60
CA GLU A 492 -17.79 -16.27 -24.04
C GLU A 492 -16.48 -16.81 -24.62
N VAL A 493 -16.52 -18.06 -25.11
CA VAL A 493 -15.43 -18.62 -25.89
C VAL A 493 -15.43 -17.93 -27.26
N ARG A 494 -14.33 -17.25 -27.58
CA ARG A 494 -14.13 -16.59 -28.87
C ARG A 494 -13.15 -17.37 -29.72
N ARG A 495 -13.43 -17.42 -31.03
CA ARG A 495 -12.49 -17.95 -32.02
C ARG A 495 -11.64 -16.79 -32.54
N LEU A 496 -10.34 -17.02 -32.72
CA LEU A 496 -9.48 -16.09 -33.45
C LEU A 496 -10.01 -15.94 -34.87
N ASP A 497 -10.01 -14.71 -35.38
CA ASP A 497 -10.26 -14.48 -36.80
C ASP A 497 -9.17 -15.12 -37.67
N ASP A 498 -9.48 -15.35 -38.94
CA ASP A 498 -8.60 -16.09 -39.85
C ASP A 498 -7.23 -15.41 -40.00
N ALA A 499 -7.17 -14.07 -39.99
CA ALA A 499 -5.91 -13.31 -40.07
C ALA A 499 -5.04 -13.49 -38.81
N SER A 500 -5.68 -13.53 -37.63
CA SER A 500 -5.02 -13.78 -36.36
C SER A 500 -4.54 -15.23 -36.26
N ALA A 501 -5.29 -16.19 -36.80
CA ALA A 501 -4.94 -17.61 -36.84
C ALA A 501 -3.89 -17.98 -37.91
N GLU A 502 -3.69 -17.12 -38.89
CA GLU A 502 -2.72 -17.33 -39.97
C GLU A 502 -1.31 -17.60 -39.42
N ASN A 503 -0.61 -18.58 -40.00
CA ASN A 503 0.74 -19.01 -39.62
C ASN A 503 0.85 -19.63 -38.20
N LEU A 504 -0.27 -20.10 -37.65
CA LEU A 504 -0.33 -20.92 -36.42
C LEU A 504 -0.81 -22.36 -36.72
N PRO A 505 -0.10 -23.14 -37.58
CA PRO A 505 -0.59 -24.42 -38.11
C PRO A 505 -0.88 -25.50 -37.06
N ALA A 506 -0.16 -25.51 -35.94
CA ALA A 506 -0.37 -26.46 -34.86
C ALA A 506 -1.26 -25.91 -33.72
N GLY A 507 -1.75 -24.67 -33.86
CA GLY A 507 -2.58 -23.98 -32.87
C GLY A 507 -1.83 -23.62 -31.58
N LEU A 508 -2.51 -22.85 -30.72
CA LEU A 508 -1.97 -22.30 -29.47
C LEU A 508 -1.75 -23.34 -28.35
N THR A 509 -2.23 -24.57 -28.55
CA THR A 509 -2.05 -25.65 -27.57
C THR A 509 -0.72 -26.37 -27.71
N SER A 510 0.05 -26.07 -28.77
CA SER A 510 1.38 -26.63 -28.96
C SER A 510 2.41 -25.86 -28.13
N PRO A 511 3.34 -26.55 -27.43
CA PRO A 511 4.41 -25.91 -26.66
C PRO A 511 5.37 -25.07 -27.53
N ALA A 512 5.30 -25.20 -28.86
CA ALA A 512 6.02 -24.36 -29.81
C ALA A 512 5.53 -22.89 -29.87
N TYR A 513 4.39 -22.56 -29.23
CA TYR A 513 3.86 -21.21 -29.12
C TYR A 513 3.80 -20.78 -27.66
N ARG A 514 4.39 -19.63 -27.35
CA ARG A 514 4.39 -19.03 -26.02
C ARG A 514 3.66 -17.70 -26.05
N PHE A 515 2.78 -17.47 -25.08
CA PHE A 515 2.25 -16.13 -24.84
C PHE A 515 3.26 -15.35 -24.02
N THR A 516 3.77 -14.26 -24.58
CA THR A 516 4.76 -13.42 -23.90
C THR A 516 4.66 -11.98 -24.35
N ASP A 517 4.94 -11.05 -23.45
CA ASP A 517 5.05 -9.62 -23.77
C ASP A 517 6.48 -9.30 -24.18
N LEU A 518 6.86 -9.71 -25.39
CA LEU A 518 8.25 -9.69 -25.84
C LEU A 518 8.84 -8.27 -25.94
N ASP A 519 8.00 -7.29 -26.23
CA ASP A 519 8.42 -5.91 -26.51
C ASP A 519 7.94 -4.93 -25.41
N GLY A 520 7.49 -5.43 -24.25
CA GLY A 520 7.07 -4.61 -23.11
C GLY A 520 5.83 -3.73 -23.37
N GLU A 521 4.91 -4.19 -24.22
CA GLU A 521 3.73 -3.42 -24.65
C GLU A 521 2.56 -3.50 -23.62
N GLY A 522 2.70 -4.31 -22.56
CA GLY A 522 1.69 -4.60 -21.55
C GLY A 522 0.64 -5.61 -22.00
N LEU A 523 0.80 -6.22 -23.18
CA LEU A 523 -0.12 -7.21 -23.76
C LEU A 523 0.67 -8.39 -24.33
N PRO A 524 0.49 -9.62 -23.81
CA PRO A 524 1.24 -10.77 -24.31
C PRO A 524 0.83 -11.11 -25.75
N GLY A 525 1.80 -11.09 -26.66
CA GLY A 525 1.69 -11.61 -28.02
C GLY A 525 2.03 -13.09 -28.10
N ILE A 526 2.16 -13.62 -29.32
CA ILE A 526 2.49 -15.03 -29.57
C ILE A 526 3.91 -15.11 -30.12
N LEU A 527 4.81 -15.72 -29.35
CA LEU A 527 6.17 -16.05 -29.76
C LEU A 527 6.24 -17.51 -30.20
N THR A 528 6.92 -17.79 -31.31
CA THR A 528 7.13 -19.14 -31.81
C THR A 528 8.46 -19.28 -32.51
N GLU A 529 8.99 -20.50 -32.54
CA GLU A 529 10.13 -20.85 -33.37
C GLU A 529 9.67 -21.75 -34.52
N GLN A 530 9.97 -21.35 -35.75
CA GLN A 530 9.65 -22.11 -36.95
C GLN A 530 10.87 -22.16 -37.87
N ALA A 531 11.25 -23.35 -38.32
CA ALA A 531 12.43 -23.58 -39.16
C ALA A 531 13.72 -22.91 -38.63
N GLY A 532 13.87 -22.89 -37.30
CA GLY A 532 15.03 -22.27 -36.64
C GLY A 532 15.00 -20.75 -36.59
N ALA A 533 13.91 -20.07 -36.95
CA ALA A 533 13.76 -18.63 -36.78
C ALA A 533 12.68 -18.30 -35.75
N LEU A 534 12.91 -17.25 -34.95
CA LEU A 534 11.92 -16.74 -34.01
C LEU A 534 10.96 -15.79 -34.72
N PHE A 535 9.68 -15.98 -34.46
CA PHE A 535 8.61 -15.16 -34.98
C PHE A 535 7.70 -14.69 -33.86
N TYR A 536 7.22 -13.46 -33.98
CA TYR A 536 6.31 -12.85 -33.02
C TYR A 536 5.06 -12.29 -33.71
N LYS A 537 3.90 -12.53 -33.12
CA LYS A 537 2.63 -11.87 -33.47
C LYS A 537 2.22 -10.98 -32.30
N ALA A 538 2.31 -9.67 -32.48
CA ALA A 538 1.92 -8.70 -31.46
C ALA A 538 0.42 -8.75 -31.17
N ASN A 539 0.06 -8.53 -29.91
CA ASN A 539 -1.32 -8.51 -29.46
C ASN A 539 -1.94 -7.13 -29.73
N LEU A 540 -2.94 -7.08 -30.61
CA LEU A 540 -3.64 -5.84 -30.99
C LEU A 540 -4.90 -5.59 -30.15
N ALA A 541 -4.97 -6.24 -28.98
CA ALA A 541 -6.10 -6.34 -28.08
C ALA A 541 -7.35 -6.99 -28.70
N SER A 542 -8.35 -7.23 -27.85
CA SER A 542 -9.67 -7.76 -28.24
C SER A 542 -9.61 -9.09 -29.00
N GLY A 543 -8.60 -9.92 -28.73
CA GLY A 543 -8.41 -11.22 -29.38
C GLY A 543 -7.86 -11.15 -30.81
N ARG A 544 -7.32 -10.00 -31.23
CA ARG A 544 -6.68 -9.85 -32.55
C ARG A 544 -5.17 -9.87 -32.42
N PHE A 545 -4.51 -10.51 -33.37
CA PHE A 545 -3.05 -10.55 -33.46
C PHE A 545 -2.57 -9.95 -34.77
N GLY A 546 -1.43 -9.27 -34.72
CA GLY A 546 -0.78 -8.74 -35.91
C GLY A 546 -0.25 -9.83 -36.83
N PRO A 547 0.26 -9.45 -38.02
CA PRO A 547 0.96 -10.37 -38.89
C PRO A 547 2.19 -10.96 -38.18
N MET A 548 2.58 -12.16 -38.59
CA MET A 548 3.79 -12.81 -38.09
C MET A 548 5.01 -12.02 -38.56
N ARG A 549 5.79 -11.47 -37.62
CA ARG A 549 7.07 -10.80 -37.93
C ARG A 549 8.22 -11.68 -37.47
N ALA A 550 9.30 -11.74 -38.26
CA ALA A 550 10.56 -12.29 -37.75
C ALA A 550 11.07 -11.39 -36.63
N VAL A 551 11.52 -11.98 -35.53
CA VAL A 551 12.26 -11.26 -34.48
C VAL A 551 13.67 -11.01 -35.01
N GLY A 552 14.19 -9.80 -34.83
CA GLY A 552 15.49 -9.34 -35.37
C GLY A 552 16.69 -10.18 -34.92
N THR A 553 17.86 -9.87 -35.51
CA THR A 553 19.13 -10.63 -35.46
C THR A 553 19.29 -11.56 -34.25
N ARG A 554 19.35 -12.86 -34.57
CA ARG A 554 19.58 -13.95 -33.64
C ARG A 554 20.96 -13.82 -32.98
N PRO A 555 21.07 -13.70 -31.65
CA PRO A 555 22.29 -14.15 -30.98
C PRO A 555 22.31 -15.66 -31.18
N VAL A 556 23.25 -16.09 -32.03
CA VAL A 556 23.68 -17.42 -32.48
C VAL A 556 23.17 -18.68 -31.72
N PRO A 557 23.14 -19.83 -32.43
CA PRO A 557 21.94 -20.63 -32.62
C PRO A 557 21.59 -21.52 -31.41
N SER A 558 20.58 -21.15 -30.63
CA SER A 558 19.77 -22.19 -29.97
C SER A 558 18.31 -21.79 -30.02
N GLY A 559 17.47 -22.73 -30.43
CA GLY A 559 16.04 -22.54 -30.44
C GLY A 559 15.46 -22.46 -29.03
N LEU A 560 14.18 -22.09 -28.92
CA LEU A 560 13.39 -22.32 -27.71
C LEU A 560 13.19 -23.83 -27.42
N THR A 561 13.54 -24.70 -28.37
CA THR A 561 13.24 -26.13 -28.35
C THR A 561 14.44 -27.03 -28.03
N GLY A 562 15.57 -26.48 -27.56
CA GLY A 562 16.74 -27.26 -27.16
C GLY A 562 17.37 -26.72 -25.89
N GLY A 563 17.29 -27.48 -24.80
CA GLY A 563 17.80 -27.08 -23.49
C GLY A 563 16.83 -26.26 -22.65
N ARG A 564 17.28 -25.76 -21.49
CA ARG A 564 16.49 -24.88 -20.61
C ARG A 564 16.73 -23.43 -21.02
N ARG A 565 15.91 -23.01 -21.99
CA ARG A 565 15.87 -21.65 -22.51
C ARG A 565 14.63 -20.92 -22.01
N GLU A 566 14.86 -19.80 -21.34
CA GLU A 566 13.83 -18.99 -20.70
C GLU A 566 13.84 -17.56 -21.25
N LEU A 567 12.71 -16.87 -21.10
CA LEU A 567 12.63 -15.42 -21.26
C LEU A 567 12.45 -14.84 -19.88
N LEU A 568 13.48 -14.17 -19.38
CA LEU A 568 13.55 -13.65 -18.02
C LEU A 568 13.99 -12.20 -18.07
N ASP A 569 13.43 -11.38 -17.20
CA ASP A 569 13.95 -10.06 -16.89
C ASP A 569 15.08 -10.24 -15.86
N LEU A 570 16.35 -10.11 -16.28
CA LEU A 570 17.50 -10.33 -15.39
C LEU A 570 17.92 -9.06 -14.65
N ASP A 571 17.72 -7.86 -15.20
CA ASP A 571 18.16 -6.60 -14.60
C ASP A 571 17.03 -5.81 -13.94
N GLY A 572 15.77 -6.25 -14.10
CA GLY A 572 14.58 -5.67 -13.52
C GLY A 572 14.06 -4.46 -14.30
N ASP A 573 14.44 -4.29 -15.57
CA ASP A 573 14.01 -3.17 -16.41
C ASP A 573 12.63 -3.39 -17.07
N GLY A 574 12.08 -4.60 -16.95
CA GLY A 574 10.81 -5.02 -17.55
C GLY A 574 10.92 -5.57 -18.98
N SER A 575 12.11 -5.57 -19.55
CA SER A 575 12.45 -6.19 -20.83
C SER A 575 12.81 -7.66 -20.62
N LEU A 576 12.48 -8.50 -21.60
CA LEU A 576 12.77 -9.94 -21.50
C LEU A 576 14.07 -10.29 -22.20
N ASP A 577 14.98 -10.91 -21.45
CA ASP A 577 16.24 -11.44 -21.94
C ASP A 577 16.09 -12.90 -22.38
N LEU A 578 16.79 -13.28 -23.45
CA LEU A 578 16.88 -14.67 -23.86
C LEU A 578 17.96 -15.35 -23.04
N VAL A 579 17.55 -16.22 -22.11
CA VAL A 579 18.44 -16.85 -21.14
C VAL A 579 18.64 -18.33 -21.45
N ALA A 580 19.89 -18.77 -21.42
CA ALA A 580 20.31 -20.17 -21.44
C ALA A 580 20.88 -20.56 -20.07
N LEU A 581 20.18 -21.46 -19.37
CA LEU A 581 20.63 -21.93 -18.05
C LEU A 581 21.48 -23.20 -18.13
N ASP A 582 21.43 -23.91 -19.25
CA ASP A 582 22.16 -25.15 -19.50
C ASP A 582 23.29 -24.99 -20.53
N GLY A 583 24.31 -25.86 -20.40
CA GLY A 583 25.59 -25.81 -21.13
C GLY A 583 26.80 -25.82 -20.19
N PRO A 584 28.02 -26.12 -20.68
CA PRO A 584 29.27 -25.94 -19.92
C PRO A 584 29.38 -24.53 -19.31
N SER A 585 29.92 -24.41 -18.11
CA SER A 585 30.26 -23.10 -17.53
C SER A 585 31.41 -22.47 -18.31
N SER A 586 31.43 -21.14 -18.40
CA SER A 586 32.67 -20.43 -18.70
C SER A 586 33.66 -20.73 -17.59
N SER A 587 34.77 -21.38 -17.93
CA SER A 587 35.87 -21.57 -16.98
C SER A 587 36.38 -20.21 -16.49
N PRO A 588 36.83 -20.07 -15.23
CA PRO A 588 37.45 -18.82 -14.74
C PRO A 588 38.80 -18.51 -15.43
N HIS A 589 39.28 -19.37 -16.32
CA HIS A 589 40.41 -19.08 -17.20
C HIS A 589 39.93 -18.55 -18.55
N PRO A 590 40.48 -17.41 -19.03
CA PRO A 590 40.18 -16.93 -20.37
C PRO A 590 40.53 -18.03 -21.38
N PRO A 591 39.72 -18.24 -22.43
CA PRO A 591 40.00 -19.27 -23.41
C PRO A 591 41.42 -19.05 -23.97
N PRO A 592 42.28 -20.09 -23.97
CA PRO A 592 43.54 -19.99 -24.68
C PRO A 592 43.19 -19.87 -26.16
N PHE A 593 43.54 -18.73 -26.76
CA PHE A 593 43.31 -18.28 -28.14
C PHE A 593 42.09 -17.36 -28.38
N ASN A 594 42.43 -16.09 -28.62
CA ASN A 594 41.65 -15.02 -29.26
C ASN A 594 40.42 -14.42 -28.54
N GLY A 595 40.27 -14.59 -27.23
CA GLY A 595 39.48 -13.66 -26.39
C GLY A 595 38.00 -13.49 -26.75
N ARG A 596 37.44 -14.33 -27.63
CA ARG A 596 36.02 -14.39 -27.95
C ARG A 596 35.46 -15.66 -27.33
N ALA A 597 34.42 -15.51 -26.50
CA ALA A 597 33.62 -16.66 -26.07
C ALA A 597 33.15 -17.43 -27.33
N PRO A 598 33.02 -18.77 -27.27
CA PRO A 598 32.34 -19.53 -28.30
C PRO A 598 31.03 -18.84 -28.65
N LEU A 599 30.96 -18.31 -29.87
CA LEU A 599 29.79 -17.61 -30.38
C LEU A 599 28.64 -18.60 -30.66
N ASP A 600 28.70 -19.86 -30.24
CA ASP A 600 27.70 -20.88 -30.58
C ASP A 600 26.62 -21.08 -29.51
N GLY A 601 26.62 -20.28 -28.42
CA GLY A 601 25.63 -20.40 -27.34
C GLY A 601 25.73 -21.74 -26.57
N SER A 602 26.85 -22.46 -26.70
CA SER A 602 27.13 -23.68 -25.95
C SER A 602 27.37 -23.41 -24.46
N ILE A 603 27.64 -22.16 -24.09
CA ILE A 603 27.87 -21.73 -22.70
C ILE A 603 26.61 -21.04 -22.16
N ALA A 604 26.25 -21.36 -20.92
CA ALA A 604 25.16 -20.69 -20.21
C ALA A 604 25.38 -19.18 -20.14
N GLY A 605 24.34 -18.40 -20.44
CA GLY A 605 24.43 -16.96 -20.62
C GLY A 605 23.10 -16.37 -21.08
N PHE A 606 23.13 -15.14 -21.55
CA PHE A 606 21.95 -14.41 -21.98
C PHE A 606 22.24 -13.45 -23.15
N SER A 607 21.17 -12.91 -23.74
CA SER A 607 21.22 -11.74 -24.60
C SER A 607 20.05 -10.85 -24.26
N GLU A 608 20.34 -9.57 -24.08
CA GLU A 608 19.34 -8.57 -23.73
C GLU A 608 18.50 -8.19 -24.93
N ARG A 609 17.24 -7.87 -24.68
CA ARG A 609 16.33 -7.34 -25.68
C ARG A 609 16.25 -5.82 -25.58
N ALA A 610 16.84 -5.12 -26.55
CA ALA A 610 16.78 -3.66 -26.64
C ALA A 610 16.30 -3.21 -28.03
N ASP A 611 15.36 -2.26 -28.05
CA ASP A 611 14.83 -1.62 -29.27
C ASP A 611 14.36 -2.60 -30.36
N GLY A 612 13.78 -3.73 -29.96
CA GLY A 612 13.29 -4.74 -30.88
C GLY A 612 14.37 -5.68 -31.43
N THR A 613 15.63 -5.51 -31.05
CA THR A 613 16.78 -6.35 -31.40
C THR A 613 17.38 -7.04 -30.17
N TRP A 614 18.26 -8.01 -30.41
CA TRP A 614 19.02 -8.66 -29.35
C TRP A 614 20.46 -8.15 -29.34
N THR A 615 21.02 -8.00 -28.14
CA THR A 615 22.43 -7.71 -27.95
C THR A 615 23.31 -8.94 -28.23
N GLU A 616 24.63 -8.77 -28.16
CA GLU A 616 25.57 -9.89 -28.27
C GLU A 616 25.44 -10.85 -27.07
N TRP A 617 25.75 -12.14 -27.30
CA TRP A 617 25.68 -13.17 -26.27
C TRP A 617 26.67 -12.92 -25.13
N ARG A 618 26.17 -12.83 -23.88
CA ARG A 618 26.96 -12.63 -22.65
C ARG A 618 26.91 -13.87 -21.77
N PRO A 619 28.04 -14.52 -21.44
CA PRO A 619 28.05 -15.64 -20.49
C PRO A 619 27.84 -15.15 -19.06
N PHE A 620 27.23 -15.99 -18.20
CA PHE A 620 27.07 -15.68 -16.78
C PHE A 620 28.41 -15.67 -16.02
N GLY A 621 28.55 -14.78 -15.04
CA GLY A 621 29.72 -14.71 -14.15
C GLY A 621 29.77 -15.87 -13.16
N SER A 622 28.63 -16.21 -12.54
CA SER A 622 28.50 -17.34 -11.62
C SER A 622 27.20 -18.10 -11.83
N ARG A 623 27.25 -19.44 -11.77
CA ARG A 623 26.07 -20.29 -11.91
C ARG A 623 26.22 -21.58 -11.10
N PRO A 624 25.16 -22.04 -10.41
CA PRO A 624 25.21 -23.29 -9.68
C PRO A 624 25.27 -24.50 -10.62
N VAL A 625 25.98 -25.54 -10.18
CA VAL A 625 26.06 -26.83 -10.88
C VAL A 625 24.82 -27.65 -10.50
N LEU A 626 23.79 -27.59 -11.35
CA LEU A 626 22.49 -28.24 -11.16
C LEU A 626 22.10 -29.03 -12.39
N ASP A 627 21.21 -30.00 -12.22
CA ASP A 627 20.40 -30.50 -13.32
C ASP A 627 19.27 -29.50 -13.59
N TRP A 628 19.48 -28.69 -14.63
CA TRP A 628 18.54 -27.65 -15.02
C TRP A 628 17.27 -28.21 -15.65
N GLN A 629 17.27 -29.48 -16.11
CA GLN A 629 16.09 -30.15 -16.65
C GLN A 629 15.23 -30.82 -15.58
N ASP A 630 15.70 -30.87 -14.32
CA ASP A 630 14.92 -31.42 -13.22
C ASP A 630 13.67 -30.58 -12.96
N ALA A 631 12.50 -31.23 -12.92
CA ALA A 631 11.21 -30.62 -12.60
C ALA A 631 11.16 -30.02 -11.18
N ARG A 632 12.11 -30.40 -10.31
CA ARG A 632 12.32 -29.83 -8.96
C ARG A 632 13.08 -28.51 -8.98
N THR A 633 13.74 -28.15 -10.09
CA THR A 633 14.46 -26.88 -10.25
C THR A 633 13.53 -25.83 -10.85
N ARG A 634 13.10 -24.87 -10.04
CA ARG A 634 12.15 -23.81 -10.40
C ARG A 634 12.82 -22.43 -10.38
N LEU A 635 12.26 -21.50 -11.13
CA LEU A 635 12.62 -20.10 -11.11
C LEU A 635 11.48 -19.32 -10.48
N VAL A 636 11.74 -18.67 -9.35
CA VAL A 636 10.74 -17.96 -8.55
C VAL A 636 11.42 -16.80 -7.84
N ASP A 637 10.81 -15.62 -7.81
CA ASP A 637 11.27 -14.53 -6.95
C ASP A 637 11.02 -14.89 -5.47
N LEU A 638 12.09 -15.25 -4.75
CA LEU A 638 12.07 -15.59 -3.33
C LEU A 638 12.53 -14.42 -2.46
N SER A 639 13.41 -13.58 -3.00
CA SER A 639 13.97 -12.44 -2.30
C SER A 639 13.05 -11.21 -2.30
N GLY A 640 12.04 -11.19 -3.16
CA GLY A 640 11.05 -10.13 -3.32
C GLY A 640 11.59 -8.91 -4.08
N ASP A 641 12.71 -9.04 -4.80
CA ASP A 641 13.34 -7.96 -5.57
C ASP A 641 12.89 -7.91 -7.03
N GLY A 642 11.96 -8.78 -7.43
CA GLY A 642 11.43 -8.85 -8.78
C GLY A 642 12.24 -9.74 -9.71
N LEU A 643 13.39 -10.25 -9.28
CA LEU A 643 14.25 -11.12 -10.07
C LEU A 643 13.97 -12.59 -9.77
N ALA A 644 14.07 -13.44 -10.78
CA ALA A 644 13.84 -14.87 -10.62
C ALA A 644 15.04 -15.56 -9.93
N ASP A 645 14.87 -15.97 -8.67
CA ASP A 645 15.81 -16.83 -7.95
C ASP A 645 15.68 -18.29 -8.39
N VAL A 646 16.71 -19.10 -8.16
CA VAL A 646 16.65 -20.55 -8.41
C VAL A 646 16.23 -21.26 -7.14
N LEU A 647 15.19 -22.08 -7.22
CA LEU A 647 14.70 -22.94 -6.14
C LEU A 647 14.83 -24.40 -6.55
N VAL A 648 15.51 -25.21 -5.73
CA VAL A 648 15.61 -26.66 -5.87
C VAL A 648 14.84 -27.31 -4.74
N LEU A 649 13.81 -28.06 -5.10
CA LEU A 649 12.97 -28.81 -4.16
C LEU A 649 13.65 -30.16 -3.83
N GLY A 650 14.21 -30.28 -2.63
CA GLY A 650 14.63 -31.55 -2.05
C GLY A 650 13.45 -32.30 -1.43
N ASP A 651 13.70 -33.51 -0.94
CA ASP A 651 12.67 -34.33 -0.29
C ASP A 651 12.31 -33.78 1.11
N ASP A 652 13.32 -33.30 1.86
CA ASP A 652 13.16 -32.74 3.21
C ASP A 652 13.70 -31.30 3.34
N ASP A 653 14.33 -30.76 2.30
CA ASP A 653 14.94 -29.43 2.28
C ASP A 653 14.64 -28.64 1.00
N LEU A 654 14.82 -27.34 1.09
CA LEU A 654 14.76 -26.40 -0.01
C LEU A 654 16.15 -25.77 -0.13
N THR A 655 16.77 -25.91 -1.29
CA THR A 655 18.01 -25.18 -1.62
C THR A 655 17.66 -24.08 -2.60
N TRP A 656 18.09 -22.85 -2.34
CA TRP A 656 17.88 -21.75 -3.26
C TRP A 656 19.15 -20.96 -3.52
N TYR A 657 19.20 -20.29 -4.67
CA TYR A 657 20.32 -19.46 -5.12
C TYR A 657 19.75 -18.11 -5.53
N ARG A 658 20.23 -17.05 -4.87
CA ARG A 658 19.79 -15.70 -5.15
C ARG A 658 20.20 -15.27 -6.57
N SER A 659 19.31 -14.63 -7.30
CA SER A 659 19.63 -13.92 -8.53
C SER A 659 20.59 -12.76 -8.24
N LEU A 660 21.67 -12.69 -9.01
CA LEU A 660 22.59 -11.55 -9.08
C LEU A 660 22.36 -10.76 -10.38
N GLY A 661 21.21 -10.99 -11.02
CA GLY A 661 20.88 -10.47 -12.35
C GLY A 661 21.82 -10.99 -13.42
N GLU A 662 22.39 -10.07 -14.19
CA GLU A 662 23.34 -10.38 -15.27
C GLU A 662 24.61 -11.12 -14.81
N ASP A 663 25.00 -10.97 -13.55
CA ASP A 663 26.16 -11.67 -12.99
C ASP A 663 25.88 -13.16 -12.73
N GLY A 664 24.61 -13.58 -12.81
CA GLY A 664 24.15 -14.96 -12.67
C GLY A 664 23.54 -15.21 -11.28
N PHE A 665 24.06 -16.19 -10.54
CA PHE A 665 23.45 -16.63 -9.28
C PHE A 665 24.49 -16.75 -8.16
N GLY A 666 24.05 -16.41 -6.94
CA GLY A 666 24.86 -16.44 -5.73
C GLY A 666 25.08 -17.85 -5.16
N GLU A 667 25.57 -17.91 -3.93
CA GLU A 667 25.81 -19.18 -3.23
C GLU A 667 24.51 -19.88 -2.80
N ALA A 668 24.61 -21.19 -2.57
CA ALA A 668 23.50 -22.00 -2.11
C ALA A 668 23.08 -21.63 -0.68
N ALA A 669 21.80 -21.33 -0.49
CA ALA A 669 21.17 -21.21 0.81
C ALA A 669 20.19 -22.37 1.02
N ARG A 670 20.35 -23.12 2.11
CA ARG A 670 19.49 -24.26 2.45
C ARG A 670 18.55 -23.92 3.59
N THR A 671 17.31 -24.33 3.47
CA THR A 671 16.28 -24.19 4.52
C THR A 671 15.38 -25.41 4.52
N THR A 672 14.80 -25.75 5.67
CA THR A 672 13.81 -26.81 5.76
C THR A 672 12.40 -26.21 5.68
N PRO A 673 11.45 -26.84 4.98
CA PRO A 673 10.06 -26.41 5.01
C PRO A 673 9.57 -26.37 6.47
N PRO A 674 8.82 -25.34 6.89
CA PRO A 674 8.26 -25.32 8.23
C PRO A 674 7.32 -26.52 8.43
N PRO A 675 7.27 -27.12 9.64
CA PRO A 675 6.32 -28.19 9.93
C PRO A 675 4.89 -27.63 9.87
N GLY A 676 4.15 -27.98 8.83
CA GLY A 676 2.77 -27.53 8.62
C GLY A 676 2.06 -28.38 7.56
N PRO A 677 0.72 -28.38 7.52
CA PRO A 677 -0.01 -29.16 6.54
C PRO A 677 0.36 -28.69 5.13
N CYS A 678 0.97 -29.57 4.34
CA CYS A 678 1.06 -29.38 2.90
C CYS A 678 -0.37 -29.28 2.36
N LEU A 679 -0.76 -28.09 1.91
CA LEU A 679 -1.91 -27.95 1.01
C LEU A 679 -1.53 -28.66 -0.29
N LEU A 680 -1.85 -29.94 -0.38
CA LEU A 680 -1.82 -30.69 -1.62
C LEU A 680 -2.88 -30.08 -2.54
N TYR A 681 -2.47 -29.20 -3.44
CA TYR A 681 -3.28 -28.92 -4.62
C TYR A 681 -3.31 -30.22 -5.44
N PRO A 682 -4.48 -30.83 -5.68
CA PRO A 682 -4.56 -31.93 -6.62
C PRO A 682 -4.08 -31.42 -7.99
N SER A 683 -3.18 -32.20 -8.58
CA SER A 683 -2.54 -31.95 -9.88
C SER A 683 -3.52 -31.95 -11.04
#